data_AF-A0AAU2ALL7-F1
#
_entry.id   AF-A0AAU2ALL7-F1
#
_cell.length_a   1.000
_cell.length_b   1.000
_cell.length_c   1.000
_cell.angle_alpha   90.00
_cell.angle_beta   90.00
_cell.angle_gamma   90.00
#
_symmetry.space_group_name_H-M   'P 1'
#
loop_
_entity.id
_entity.type
_entity.pdbx_description
1 polymer ?
#
loop_
_entity_poly.entity_id
_entity_poly.type
_entity_poly.pdbx_seq_one_letter_code
_entity_poly.pdbx_strand_id
1 'polypeptide(L)'
;MPGNASRPSSLIHTIYGEFVRRLGGWISIADLIALMAELDVDAPAVRSAISRLKKAGTLLQERREGTGYRLSPEMGPVFDEGDRRIFHSLGPAELADGWVVAVFSVPESERASRHQLRSRLSWLGFGNAAPGVWLAPARVLPDARLLLERLGLSAYVHLFLSEYAGFAELRSAVGSWWDFPAIEEQYAEFTGAWGQVAADLRPSPRIEAVEAFRAYVPMLTQWRRLPYLDPGLPEPLLPAEWNAVAARAVFTELHGLLAGPSLRHVEKLTGLSQPRPEPTWPDLTWPDPYPADRRNAGGSAVTDHAPADLLIRSGAVHTLVPGEAPHRALAVTGERITALSPEADGLDHLIGPGTDVLDLPGTTVLPAFDDTHTHLILAAHSVHDVPVHRARDLDGLLGLIRERAANTPPGQWIRTTINWQEVNLAEQRLPRTEELDAATDEHPVLVRRGAYNMVLNTPALRLAGITAATEAPPGGVIERDERGRLTGRLVDKAVALAERVLPRPALADRIEGLRAASADYAATGIGTVRDCLVPVEDLEVLRAAREAGALSVRVRALVSGFGARTPGQVDELLDRMEPWRAGGDAWLSVWGVKFGIDGGIEAGALDEPYEGRPCYHGTLLWDRQELVAAVGRVVARGWRVGVHAWGDRGLRTLLDVFEQVIKDHPGLAPGTLVVEHGGLARPDQRSRAIALGVPVTVQHPLLHDAATAQIRAWGGERVRGIFPLREWLDEGALLAAGSDFPVGPYGAMVSVWGMTTRQTVAGAQGVEHAITRAEAIGLHTVDAARLLGESGARGSLRPGALADLTLWPADPFDCPPDELAGLRPVRTVLGGRTVHRI
;
A
#
# COMPACT_ATOMS: atom_id res chain seq x y z
N MET A 1 18.77 -44.43 -8.12
CA MET A 1 18.91 -43.51 -6.98
C MET A 1 20.40 -43.24 -6.75
N PRO A 2 20.87 -41.99 -6.81
CA PRO A 2 22.27 -41.66 -6.55
C PRO A 2 22.71 -42.03 -5.12
N GLY A 3 23.85 -42.70 -5.03
CA GLY A 3 24.31 -43.45 -3.86
C GLY A 3 25.05 -42.63 -2.82
N ASN A 4 24.31 -41.85 -2.01
CA ASN A 4 24.78 -41.45 -0.69
C ASN A 4 23.79 -41.98 0.36
N ALA A 5 24.09 -43.14 0.95
CA ALA A 5 23.19 -43.83 1.87
C ALA A 5 22.90 -42.94 3.08
N SER A 6 21.74 -42.28 3.05
CA SER A 6 21.29 -41.42 4.14
C SER A 6 21.19 -42.23 5.42
N ARG A 7 21.79 -41.74 6.51
CA ARG A 7 21.75 -42.42 7.81
C ARG A 7 20.29 -42.74 8.17
N PRO A 8 19.96 -43.96 8.63
CA PRO A 8 18.58 -44.33 8.96
C PRO A 8 17.87 -43.35 9.91
N SER A 9 18.57 -42.76 10.88
CA SER A 9 18.01 -41.73 11.77
C SER A 9 17.61 -40.45 11.04
N SER A 10 18.33 -40.08 9.97
CA SER A 10 18.02 -38.93 9.14
C SER A 10 16.73 -39.16 8.34
N LEU A 11 16.59 -40.34 7.73
CA LEU A 11 15.36 -40.72 7.02
C LEU A 11 14.17 -40.77 7.98
N ILE A 12 14.35 -41.33 9.18
CA ILE A 12 13.31 -41.33 10.22
C ILE A 12 12.90 -39.90 10.59
N HIS A 13 13.85 -38.96 10.78
CA HIS A 13 13.48 -37.55 11.00
C HIS A 13 12.64 -37.00 9.84
N THR A 14 12.97 -37.30 8.59
CA THR A 14 12.19 -36.83 7.44
C THR A 14 10.79 -37.42 7.45
N ILE A 15 10.65 -38.72 7.70
CA ILE A 15 9.35 -39.40 7.79
C ILE A 15 8.50 -38.81 8.93
N TYR A 16 9.11 -38.51 10.07
CA TYR A 16 8.40 -37.87 11.18
C TYR A 16 8.02 -36.43 10.89
N GLY A 17 8.94 -35.66 10.33
CA GLY A 17 8.75 -34.26 9.95
C GLY A 17 7.59 -34.10 8.97
N GLU A 18 7.62 -34.89 7.90
CA GLU A 18 6.77 -34.72 6.73
C GLU A 18 5.44 -35.48 6.81
N PHE A 19 5.43 -36.68 7.42
CA PHE A 19 4.27 -37.56 7.39
C PHE A 19 3.70 -37.84 8.78
N VAL A 20 4.49 -38.44 9.69
CA VAL A 20 3.94 -38.94 10.96
C VAL A 20 3.38 -37.81 11.82
N ARG A 21 4.01 -36.63 11.84
CA ARG A 21 3.47 -35.43 12.51
C ARG A 21 2.12 -34.98 11.96
N ARG A 22 1.87 -35.16 10.66
CA ARG A 22 0.61 -34.80 9.99
C ARG A 22 -0.46 -35.87 10.19
N LEU A 23 -0.05 -37.14 10.30
CA LEU A 23 -0.92 -38.31 10.40
C LEU A 23 -1.15 -38.77 11.86
N GLY A 24 -1.31 -37.84 12.80
CA GLY A 24 -1.65 -38.15 14.20
C GLY A 24 -0.46 -38.30 15.16
N GLY A 25 0.76 -37.99 14.73
CA GLY A 25 1.95 -37.80 15.57
C GLY A 25 2.58 -39.07 16.15
N TRP A 26 2.03 -40.25 15.86
CA TRP A 26 2.48 -41.55 16.36
C TRP A 26 2.49 -42.59 15.24
N ILE A 27 3.48 -43.48 15.24
CA ILE A 27 3.58 -44.61 14.30
C ILE A 27 4.04 -45.87 15.03
N SER A 28 3.49 -47.03 14.64
CA SER A 28 3.93 -48.32 15.21
C SER A 28 5.34 -48.67 14.73
N ILE A 29 6.06 -49.49 15.50
CA ILE A 29 7.39 -49.96 15.06
C ILE A 29 7.31 -50.82 13.80
N ALA A 30 6.20 -51.54 13.60
CA ALA A 30 6.00 -52.38 12.43
C ALA A 30 5.82 -51.53 11.16
N ASP A 31 4.98 -50.50 11.24
CA ASP A 31 4.71 -49.57 10.14
C ASP A 31 5.95 -48.75 9.78
N LEU A 32 6.71 -48.29 10.78
CA LEU A 32 7.97 -47.60 10.52
C LEU A 32 9.02 -48.51 9.88
N ILE A 33 9.07 -49.80 10.25
CA ILE A 33 9.94 -50.77 9.58
C ILE A 33 9.49 -50.99 8.12
N ALA A 34 8.17 -51.07 7.88
CA ALA A 34 7.64 -51.22 6.53
C ALA A 34 7.96 -50.01 5.64
N LEU A 35 7.74 -48.78 6.12
CA LEU A 35 8.13 -47.56 5.40
C LEU A 35 9.64 -47.50 5.13
N MET A 36 10.47 -47.89 6.10
CA MET A 36 11.92 -47.88 5.95
C MET A 36 12.43 -48.98 5.02
N ALA A 37 11.71 -50.10 4.89
CA ALA A 37 12.01 -51.15 3.92
C ALA A 37 11.81 -50.67 2.47
N GLU A 38 10.84 -49.78 2.22
CA GLU A 38 10.67 -49.12 0.91
C GLU A 38 11.89 -48.26 0.54
N LEU A 39 12.68 -47.82 1.53
CA LEU A 39 13.92 -47.06 1.36
C LEU A 39 15.19 -47.92 1.48
N ASP A 40 15.05 -49.24 1.32
CA ASP A 40 16.13 -50.23 1.42
C ASP A 40 16.86 -50.24 2.78
N VAL A 41 16.15 -49.92 3.88
CA VAL A 41 16.70 -49.97 5.25
C VAL A 41 16.13 -51.16 6.01
N ASP A 42 17.02 -52.05 6.45
CA ASP A 42 16.62 -53.26 7.18
C ASP A 42 16.08 -52.99 8.61
N ALA A 43 15.27 -53.93 9.11
CA ALA A 43 14.65 -53.82 10.42
C ALA A 43 15.65 -53.65 11.59
N PRO A 44 16.80 -54.35 11.64
CA PRO A 44 17.83 -54.10 12.64
C PRO A 44 18.35 -52.65 12.65
N ALA A 45 18.60 -52.05 11.49
CA ALA A 45 19.07 -50.67 11.35
C ALA A 45 18.02 -49.66 11.83
N VAL A 46 16.73 -49.90 11.50
CA VAL A 46 15.61 -49.08 12.00
C VAL A 46 15.55 -49.12 13.53
N ARG A 47 15.61 -50.31 14.14
CA ARG A 47 15.58 -50.47 15.61
C ARG A 47 16.76 -49.78 16.29
N SER A 48 17.95 -49.91 15.71
CA SER A 48 19.17 -49.22 16.18
C SER A 48 19.05 -47.69 16.09
N ALA A 49 18.48 -47.18 15.01
CA ALA A 49 18.23 -45.74 14.84
C ALA A 49 17.21 -45.22 15.85
N ILE A 50 16.09 -45.91 16.04
CA ILE A 50 15.08 -45.57 17.07
C ILE A 50 15.71 -45.58 18.46
N SER A 51 16.51 -46.59 18.80
CA SER A 51 17.21 -46.65 20.10
C SER A 51 18.07 -45.40 20.34
N ARG A 52 18.80 -44.95 19.32
CA ARG A 52 19.58 -43.69 19.39
C ARG A 52 18.70 -42.46 19.52
N LEU A 53 17.61 -42.36 18.76
CA LEU A 53 16.67 -41.23 18.82
C LEU A 53 15.94 -41.15 20.16
N LYS A 54 15.62 -42.29 20.79
CA LYS A 54 15.10 -42.34 22.16
C LYS A 54 16.13 -41.87 23.17
N LYS A 55 17.37 -42.37 23.06
CA LYS A 55 18.47 -41.97 23.94
C LYS A 55 18.78 -40.47 23.83
N ALA A 56 18.59 -39.90 22.64
CA ALA A 56 18.72 -38.47 22.38
C ALA A 56 17.48 -37.63 22.78
N GLY A 57 16.43 -38.26 23.31
CA GLY A 57 15.19 -37.56 23.70
C GLY A 57 14.30 -37.13 22.54
N THR A 58 14.61 -37.53 21.30
CA THR A 58 13.86 -37.14 20.11
C THR A 58 12.53 -37.90 19.98
N LEU A 59 12.53 -39.19 20.33
CA LEU A 59 11.36 -40.06 20.27
C LEU A 59 10.99 -40.58 21.66
N LEU A 60 9.69 -40.59 21.95
CA LEU A 60 9.10 -41.24 23.11
C LEU A 60 8.41 -42.52 22.69
N GLN A 61 8.58 -43.57 23.49
CA GLN A 61 7.84 -44.81 23.31
C GLN A 61 6.44 -44.65 23.87
N GLU A 62 5.45 -45.03 23.09
CA GLU A 62 4.04 -44.98 23.48
C GLU A 62 3.34 -46.24 23.00
N ARG A 63 2.54 -46.85 23.87
CA ARG A 63 1.80 -48.07 23.58
C ARG A 63 0.34 -47.72 23.28
N ARG A 64 -0.14 -48.13 22.10
CA ARG A 64 -1.55 -48.08 21.69
C ARG A 64 -2.01 -49.51 21.40
N GLU A 65 -2.49 -49.79 20.19
CA GLU A 65 -2.78 -51.15 19.71
C GLU A 65 -1.50 -52.00 19.51
N GLY A 66 -0.32 -51.37 19.58
CA GLY A 66 0.99 -52.01 19.56
C GLY A 66 2.07 -51.12 20.20
N THR A 67 3.34 -51.56 20.16
CA THR A 67 4.47 -50.69 20.54
C THR A 67 4.79 -49.74 19.39
N GLY A 68 4.73 -48.44 19.65
CA GLY A 68 5.10 -47.42 18.69
C GLY A 68 5.83 -46.25 19.32
N TYR A 69 6.04 -45.23 18.52
CA TYR A 69 6.83 -44.07 18.87
C TYR A 69 6.14 -42.81 18.38
N ARG A 70 6.31 -41.74 19.15
CA ARG A 70 5.96 -40.38 18.76
C ARG A 70 7.15 -39.46 19.00
N LEU A 71 7.13 -38.28 18.39
CA LEU A 71 8.07 -37.24 18.77
C LEU A 71 7.86 -36.84 20.23
N SER A 72 8.97 -36.55 20.92
CA SER A 72 8.87 -35.88 22.20
C SER A 72 8.23 -34.50 22.02
N PRO A 73 7.44 -34.00 23.00
CA PRO A 73 6.82 -32.68 22.90
C PRO A 73 7.86 -31.57 22.68
N GLU A 74 9.05 -31.73 23.25
CA GLU A 74 10.19 -30.81 23.13
C GLU A 74 10.71 -30.68 21.69
N MET A 75 10.53 -31.72 20.87
CA MET A 75 10.95 -31.69 19.47
C MET A 75 9.93 -31.01 18.56
N GLY A 76 8.67 -30.83 18.97
CA GLY A 76 7.64 -30.15 18.18
C GLY A 76 8.13 -28.81 17.61
N PRO A 77 8.55 -27.86 18.47
CA PRO A 77 9.09 -26.58 18.05
C PRO A 77 10.33 -26.65 17.14
N VAL A 78 11.15 -27.71 17.26
CA VAL A 78 12.36 -27.87 16.44
C VAL A 78 12.00 -28.29 15.01
N PHE A 79 11.00 -29.17 14.86
CA PHE A 79 10.50 -29.57 13.55
C PHE A 79 9.68 -28.44 12.90
N ASP A 80 8.92 -27.71 13.70
CA ASP A 80 8.19 -26.50 13.34
C ASP A 80 9.13 -25.42 12.75
N GLU A 81 10.22 -25.11 13.46
CA GLU A 81 11.30 -24.25 12.97
C GLU A 81 11.90 -24.76 11.64
N GLY A 82 12.09 -26.08 11.55
CA GLY A 82 12.63 -26.73 10.35
C GLY A 82 11.73 -26.61 9.13
N ASP A 83 10.41 -26.79 9.27
CA ASP A 83 9.48 -26.71 8.13
C ASP A 83 9.46 -25.30 7.52
N ARG A 84 9.52 -24.25 8.35
CA ARG A 84 9.64 -22.86 7.87
C ARG A 84 10.90 -22.68 7.00
N ARG A 85 12.04 -23.24 7.42
CA ARG A 85 13.31 -23.15 6.68
C ARG A 85 13.34 -24.02 5.42
N ILE A 86 12.74 -25.19 5.49
CA ILE A 86 12.78 -26.15 4.36
C ILE A 86 11.85 -25.68 3.24
N PHE A 87 10.68 -25.15 3.58
CA PHE A 87 9.60 -24.88 2.63
C PHE A 87 9.26 -23.38 2.43
N HIS A 88 9.46 -22.48 3.42
CA HIS A 88 9.05 -21.06 3.31
C HIS A 88 10.19 -20.10 2.90
N SER A 89 11.47 -20.47 2.98
CA SER A 89 12.60 -19.58 2.68
C SER A 89 13.24 -19.78 1.30
N LEU A 90 12.47 -20.26 0.31
CA LEU A 90 12.99 -20.58 -1.02
C LEU A 90 13.41 -19.36 -1.87
N GLY A 91 12.95 -18.14 -1.53
CA GLY A 91 13.44 -16.90 -2.15
C GLY A 91 14.75 -16.38 -1.49
N PRO A 92 15.70 -15.80 -2.25
CA PRO A 92 16.81 -15.04 -1.66
C PRO A 92 16.27 -13.85 -0.85
N ALA A 93 16.99 -13.44 0.20
CA ALA A 93 16.67 -12.20 0.92
C ALA A 93 16.90 -10.99 0.01
N GLU A 94 16.22 -9.87 0.25
CA GLU A 94 16.59 -8.63 -0.44
C GLU A 94 17.65 -7.87 0.37
N LEU A 95 18.56 -7.22 -0.34
CA LEU A 95 19.57 -6.36 0.29
C LEU A 95 18.96 -5.29 1.21
N ALA A 96 17.81 -4.75 0.81
CA ALA A 96 17.09 -3.71 1.55
C ALA A 96 16.42 -4.21 2.83
N ASP A 97 16.36 -5.53 3.08
CA ASP A 97 15.89 -6.07 4.36
C ASP A 97 16.95 -5.89 5.47
N GLY A 98 18.21 -5.59 5.11
CA GLY A 98 19.31 -5.42 6.04
C GLY A 98 19.84 -6.73 6.65
N TRP A 99 20.69 -6.58 7.65
CA TRP A 99 21.41 -7.68 8.31
C TRP A 99 21.08 -7.74 9.79
N VAL A 100 20.92 -8.96 10.32
CA VAL A 100 21.04 -9.20 11.75
C VAL A 100 22.50 -9.46 12.08
N VAL A 101 23.07 -8.71 13.03
CA VAL A 101 24.42 -8.88 13.56
C VAL A 101 24.32 -9.39 14.99
N ALA A 102 24.88 -10.58 15.22
CA ALA A 102 25.07 -11.17 16.53
C ALA A 102 26.49 -10.86 17.03
N VAL A 103 26.58 -10.02 18.05
CA VAL A 103 27.81 -9.75 18.79
C VAL A 103 27.75 -10.52 20.11
N PHE A 104 28.70 -11.40 20.37
CA PHE A 104 28.72 -12.16 21.61
C PHE A 104 30.07 -12.19 22.29
N SER A 105 30.02 -12.26 23.61
CA SER A 105 31.18 -12.44 24.48
C SER A 105 30.84 -13.47 25.54
N VAL A 106 31.58 -14.58 25.55
CA VAL A 106 31.39 -15.68 26.51
C VAL A 106 32.64 -15.77 27.38
N PRO A 107 32.54 -15.75 28.73
CA PRO A 107 33.69 -15.93 29.61
C PRO A 107 34.48 -17.20 29.32
N GLU A 108 35.80 -17.19 29.56
CA GLU A 108 36.64 -18.37 29.31
C GLU A 108 36.27 -19.57 30.19
N SER A 109 35.75 -19.31 31.40
CA SER A 109 35.19 -20.32 32.29
C SER A 109 34.01 -21.09 31.68
N GLU A 110 33.39 -20.56 30.61
CA GLU A 110 32.20 -21.11 29.96
C GLU A 110 32.45 -21.50 28.49
N ARG A 111 33.66 -22.01 28.21
CA ARG A 111 34.08 -22.43 26.87
C ARG A 111 33.09 -23.38 26.18
N ALA A 112 32.37 -24.22 26.91
CA ALA A 112 31.33 -25.10 26.36
C ALA A 112 30.16 -24.31 25.75
N SER A 113 29.67 -23.29 26.45
CA SER A 113 28.61 -22.38 25.98
C SER A 113 29.05 -21.61 24.73
N ARG A 114 30.33 -21.22 24.64
CA ARG A 114 30.89 -20.56 23.45
C ARG A 114 30.88 -21.47 22.22
N HIS A 115 31.30 -22.73 22.39
CA HIS A 115 31.26 -23.72 21.30
C HIS A 115 29.82 -24.02 20.87
N GLN A 116 28.92 -24.16 21.84
CA GLN A 116 27.49 -24.35 21.57
C GLN A 116 26.91 -23.16 20.80
N LEU A 117 27.21 -21.92 21.21
CA LEU A 117 26.72 -20.72 20.55
C LEU A 117 27.19 -20.61 19.09
N ARG A 118 28.50 -20.79 18.84
CA ARG A 118 29.05 -20.79 17.47
C ARG A 118 28.39 -21.86 16.61
N SER A 119 28.27 -23.07 17.11
CA SER A 119 27.64 -24.17 16.40
C SER A 119 26.19 -23.86 16.03
N ARG A 120 25.47 -23.14 16.89
CA ARG A 120 24.06 -22.81 16.70
C ARG A 120 23.85 -21.64 15.75
N LEU A 121 24.70 -20.61 15.82
CA LEU A 121 24.70 -19.52 14.84
C LEU A 121 25.06 -20.03 13.43
N SER A 122 26.08 -20.89 13.32
CA SER A 122 26.39 -21.57 12.05
C SER A 122 25.20 -22.39 11.53
N TRP A 123 24.51 -23.11 12.42
CA TRP A 123 23.31 -23.86 12.04
C TRP A 123 22.16 -22.96 11.62
N LEU A 124 22.10 -21.72 12.12
CA LEU A 124 21.13 -20.73 11.69
C LEU A 124 21.49 -20.06 10.34
N GLY A 125 22.66 -20.37 9.77
CA GLY A 125 23.15 -19.80 8.52
C GLY A 125 23.95 -18.50 8.70
N PHE A 126 24.35 -18.14 9.93
CA PHE A 126 25.16 -16.94 10.15
C PHE A 126 26.59 -17.14 9.61
N GLY A 127 27.09 -16.12 8.91
CA GLY A 127 28.48 -15.97 8.52
C GLY A 127 29.30 -15.37 9.66
N ASN A 128 30.60 -15.66 9.70
CA ASN A 128 31.51 -15.12 10.71
C ASN A 128 32.31 -13.95 10.13
N ALA A 129 32.00 -12.72 10.57
CA ALA A 129 32.73 -11.53 10.14
C ALA A 129 34.01 -11.27 10.94
N ALA A 130 33.97 -11.58 12.24
CA ALA A 130 35.11 -11.43 13.14
C ALA A 130 34.95 -12.35 14.37
N PRO A 131 35.97 -12.50 15.22
CA PRO A 131 35.81 -13.17 16.51
C PRO A 131 34.66 -12.54 17.33
N GLY A 132 33.63 -13.34 17.62
CA GLY A 132 32.46 -12.88 18.36
C GLY A 132 31.46 -12.04 17.56
N VAL A 133 31.69 -11.80 16.26
CA VAL A 133 30.77 -11.05 15.38
C VAL A 133 30.31 -11.94 14.24
N TRP A 134 29.00 -12.19 14.21
CA TRP A 134 28.34 -13.05 13.24
C TRP A 134 27.19 -12.29 12.61
N LEU A 135 26.86 -12.57 11.35
CA LEU A 135 25.74 -11.92 10.70
C LEU A 135 24.97 -12.85 9.78
N ALA A 136 23.71 -12.52 9.55
CA ALA A 136 22.83 -13.19 8.60
C ALA A 136 21.85 -12.14 8.03
N PRO A 137 21.12 -12.45 6.94
CA PRO A 137 20.02 -11.59 6.51
C PRO A 137 19.00 -11.39 7.64
N ALA A 138 18.45 -10.18 7.77
CA ALA A 138 17.59 -9.77 8.89
C ALA A 138 16.42 -10.74 9.18
N ARG A 139 15.89 -11.40 8.13
CA ARG A 139 14.82 -12.40 8.24
C ARG A 139 15.12 -13.57 9.18
N VAL A 140 16.39 -13.83 9.51
CA VAL A 140 16.80 -14.90 10.44
C VAL A 140 16.63 -14.49 11.91
N LEU A 141 16.40 -13.20 12.20
CA LEU A 141 16.32 -12.68 13.57
C LEU A 141 15.30 -13.41 14.46
N PRO A 142 14.05 -13.69 14.04
CA PRO A 142 13.08 -14.37 14.91
C PRO A 142 13.55 -15.76 15.37
N ASP A 143 14.11 -16.54 14.44
CA ASP A 143 14.66 -17.87 14.74
C ASP A 143 15.89 -17.80 15.65
N ALA A 144 16.76 -16.80 15.41
CA ALA A 144 17.94 -16.59 16.23
C ALA A 144 17.59 -16.30 17.69
N ARG A 145 16.60 -15.42 17.93
CA ARG A 145 16.14 -15.10 19.29
C ARG A 145 15.58 -16.33 19.99
N LEU A 146 14.65 -17.03 19.33
CA LEU A 146 14.01 -18.22 19.90
C LEU A 146 15.02 -19.31 20.25
N LEU A 147 15.99 -19.57 19.37
CA LEU A 147 17.03 -20.58 19.59
C LEU A 147 17.94 -20.19 20.78
N LEU A 148 18.36 -18.94 20.85
CA LEU A 148 19.25 -18.46 21.91
C LEU A 148 18.57 -18.48 23.28
N GLU A 149 17.30 -18.09 23.34
CA GLU A 149 16.49 -18.15 24.57
C GLU A 149 16.28 -19.60 25.02
N ARG A 150 15.89 -20.50 24.11
CA ARG A 150 15.70 -21.94 24.39
C ARG A 150 16.96 -22.61 24.95
N LEU A 151 18.13 -22.18 24.48
CA LEU A 151 19.41 -22.73 24.91
C LEU A 151 20.00 -22.03 26.15
N GLY A 152 19.34 -20.99 26.68
CA GLY A 152 19.87 -20.19 27.79
C GLY A 152 21.13 -19.40 27.42
N LEU A 153 21.33 -19.09 26.13
CA LEU A 153 22.52 -18.41 25.61
C LEU A 153 22.27 -16.92 25.35
N SER A 154 21.04 -16.43 25.48
CA SER A 154 20.67 -15.04 25.22
C SER A 154 21.48 -14.02 26.03
N ALA A 155 21.90 -14.37 27.25
CA ALA A 155 22.70 -13.49 28.11
C ALA A 155 24.11 -13.16 27.55
N TYR A 156 24.62 -13.97 26.61
CA TYR A 156 25.95 -13.77 26.03
C TYR A 156 25.92 -13.02 24.70
N VAL A 157 24.74 -12.73 24.13
CA VAL A 157 24.57 -12.29 22.75
C VAL A 157 23.75 -11.01 22.68
N HIS A 158 24.27 -10.03 21.96
CA HIS A 158 23.54 -8.85 21.52
C HIS A 158 23.22 -8.97 20.04
N LEU A 159 21.95 -8.77 19.67
CA LEU A 159 21.48 -8.81 18.30
C LEU A 159 21.13 -7.39 17.85
N PHE A 160 21.63 -6.98 16.70
CA PHE A 160 21.37 -5.68 16.09
C PHE A 160 20.81 -5.90 14.69
N LEU A 161 19.82 -5.10 14.29
CA LEU A 161 19.50 -4.96 12.87
C LEU A 161 20.30 -3.78 12.34
N SER A 162 20.91 -3.95 11.18
CA SER A 162 21.89 -3.01 10.66
C SER A 162 22.00 -3.09 9.15
N GLU A 163 22.39 -1.96 8.56
CA GLU A 163 22.84 -1.90 7.18
C GLU A 163 24.37 -2.01 7.13
N TYR A 164 24.88 -2.53 6.02
CA TYR A 164 26.33 -2.57 5.82
C TYR A 164 26.84 -1.20 5.37
N ALA A 165 27.59 -0.54 6.24
CA ALA A 165 28.24 0.75 5.97
C ALA A 165 29.78 0.62 5.96
N GLY A 166 30.30 -0.50 5.45
CA GLY A 166 31.74 -0.77 5.40
C GLY A 166 32.44 -0.15 4.19
N PHE A 167 33.75 0.05 4.30
CA PHE A 167 34.58 0.61 3.22
C PHE A 167 34.89 -0.38 2.08
N ALA A 168 34.77 -1.68 2.34
CA ALA A 168 34.99 -2.73 1.35
C ALA A 168 33.70 -3.01 0.56
N GLU A 169 33.82 -3.47 -0.68
CA GLU A 169 32.67 -3.93 -1.46
C GLU A 169 31.95 -5.07 -0.72
N LEU A 170 30.65 -4.92 -0.50
CA LEU A 170 29.86 -5.87 0.30
C LEU A 170 29.91 -7.29 -0.26
N ARG A 171 29.91 -7.45 -1.59
CA ARG A 171 30.05 -8.75 -2.26
C ARG A 171 31.36 -9.46 -1.85
N SER A 172 32.47 -8.73 -1.83
CA SER A 172 33.77 -9.27 -1.40
C SER A 172 33.78 -9.61 0.09
N ALA A 173 33.17 -8.76 0.92
CA ALA A 173 33.07 -8.98 2.36
C ALA A 173 32.23 -10.24 2.68
N VAL A 174 31.06 -10.40 2.06
CA VAL A 174 30.21 -11.60 2.21
C VAL A 174 30.94 -12.86 1.76
N GLY A 175 31.70 -12.82 0.65
CA GLY A 175 32.52 -13.95 0.21
C GLY A 175 33.62 -14.38 1.19
N SER A 176 33.97 -13.54 2.16
CA SER A 176 34.91 -13.89 3.24
C SER A 176 34.23 -14.40 4.51
N TRP A 177 32.93 -14.14 4.68
CA TRP A 177 32.16 -14.47 5.89
C TRP A 177 31.44 -15.81 5.80
N TRP A 178 31.15 -16.27 4.57
CA TRP A 178 30.58 -17.58 4.26
C TRP A 178 31.53 -18.43 3.42
N ASP A 179 31.50 -19.75 3.65
CA ASP A 179 32.23 -20.72 2.83
C ASP A 179 31.43 -21.05 1.57
N PHE A 180 31.47 -20.13 0.60
CA PHE A 180 30.78 -20.32 -0.68
C PHE A 180 31.17 -21.62 -1.39
N PRO A 181 32.46 -22.02 -1.49
CA PRO A 181 32.83 -23.29 -2.10
C PRO A 181 32.12 -24.51 -1.47
N ALA A 182 32.05 -24.59 -0.13
CA ALA A 182 31.42 -25.73 0.54
C ALA A 182 29.89 -25.76 0.40
N ILE A 183 29.25 -24.60 0.26
CA ILE A 183 27.80 -24.50 0.03
C ILE A 183 27.49 -24.83 -1.45
N GLU A 184 28.29 -24.33 -2.37
CA GLU A 184 28.15 -24.58 -3.80
C GLU A 184 28.31 -26.06 -4.14
N GLU A 185 29.29 -26.74 -3.54
CA GLU A 185 29.49 -28.19 -3.70
C GLU A 185 28.21 -28.96 -3.32
N GLN A 186 27.54 -28.58 -2.23
CA GLN A 186 26.30 -29.24 -1.81
C GLN A 186 25.11 -28.94 -2.73
N TYR A 187 25.05 -27.73 -3.31
CA TYR A 187 24.06 -27.40 -4.32
C TYR A 187 24.30 -28.17 -5.62
N ALA A 188 25.55 -28.29 -6.05
CA ALA A 188 25.95 -29.08 -7.22
C ALA A 188 25.68 -30.58 -7.01
N GLU A 189 25.95 -31.12 -5.82
CA GLU A 189 25.58 -32.49 -5.47
C GLU A 189 24.07 -32.73 -5.53
N PHE A 190 23.27 -31.77 -5.05
CA PHE A 190 21.82 -31.87 -5.09
C PHE A 190 21.28 -31.80 -6.52
N THR A 191 21.71 -30.83 -7.32
CA THR A 191 21.29 -30.70 -8.73
C THR A 191 21.76 -31.88 -9.57
N GLY A 192 22.99 -32.37 -9.36
CA GLY A 192 23.50 -33.56 -10.03
C GLY A 192 22.72 -34.83 -9.68
N ALA A 193 22.29 -34.97 -8.42
CA ALA A 193 21.52 -36.12 -7.96
C ALA A 193 20.05 -36.10 -8.43
N TRP A 194 19.41 -34.92 -8.44
CA TRP A 194 17.96 -34.79 -8.59
C TRP A 194 17.51 -34.09 -9.87
N GLY A 195 18.40 -33.41 -10.59
CA GLY A 195 18.08 -32.70 -11.82
C GLY A 195 17.58 -33.64 -12.92
N GLN A 196 18.23 -34.80 -13.11
CA GLN A 196 17.76 -35.81 -14.06
C GLN A 196 16.42 -36.41 -13.62
N VAL A 197 16.25 -36.67 -12.31
CA VAL A 197 14.99 -37.19 -11.76
C VAL A 197 13.83 -36.21 -12.03
N ALA A 198 14.05 -34.90 -11.87
CA ALA A 198 13.07 -33.88 -12.21
C ALA A 198 12.74 -33.89 -13.71
N ALA A 199 13.76 -33.95 -14.58
CA ALA A 199 13.58 -34.01 -16.03
C ALA A 199 12.79 -35.25 -16.49
N ASP A 200 13.08 -36.42 -15.91
CA ASP A 200 12.41 -37.69 -16.24
C ASP A 200 10.93 -37.70 -15.80
N LEU A 201 10.61 -37.03 -14.70
CA LEU A 201 9.26 -36.96 -14.17
C LEU A 201 8.39 -35.87 -14.81
N ARG A 202 9.00 -34.83 -15.39
CA ARG A 202 8.33 -33.70 -16.05
C ARG A 202 7.26 -34.09 -17.10
N PRO A 203 7.46 -35.08 -17.99
CA PRO A 203 6.46 -35.46 -18.99
C PRO A 203 5.40 -36.47 -18.48
N SER A 204 5.49 -36.96 -17.24
CA SER A 204 4.68 -38.10 -16.79
C SER A 204 3.35 -37.67 -16.16
N PRO A 205 2.18 -38.10 -16.69
CA PRO A 205 0.88 -37.68 -16.18
C PRO A 205 0.46 -38.35 -14.87
N ARG A 206 1.12 -39.44 -14.45
CA ARG A 206 0.88 -40.16 -13.18
C ARG A 206 2.16 -40.81 -12.65
N ILE A 207 2.47 -40.57 -11.38
CA ILE A 207 3.59 -41.19 -10.66
C ILE A 207 3.01 -42.17 -9.64
N GLU A 208 3.48 -43.41 -9.63
CA GLU A 208 3.03 -44.41 -8.65
C GLU A 208 3.43 -43.98 -7.22
N ALA A 209 2.50 -44.15 -6.28
CA ALA A 209 2.65 -43.59 -4.93
C ALA A 209 3.91 -44.10 -4.19
N VAL A 210 4.27 -45.37 -4.41
CA VAL A 210 5.48 -45.99 -3.83
C VAL A 210 6.77 -45.42 -4.46
N GLU A 211 6.78 -45.19 -5.77
CA GLU A 211 7.94 -44.61 -6.47
C GLU A 211 8.15 -43.16 -6.05
N ALA A 212 7.06 -42.42 -5.87
CA ALA A 212 7.10 -41.07 -5.32
C ALA A 212 7.70 -41.06 -3.92
N PHE A 213 7.27 -41.94 -3.02
CA PHE A 213 7.82 -42.04 -1.67
C PHE A 213 9.32 -42.36 -1.67
N ARG A 214 9.74 -43.31 -2.52
CA ARG A 214 11.14 -43.71 -2.69
C ARG A 214 12.03 -42.56 -3.17
N ALA A 215 11.51 -41.66 -4.01
CA ALA A 215 12.25 -40.48 -4.48
C ALA A 215 12.19 -39.32 -3.49
N TYR A 216 11.01 -39.06 -2.92
CA TYR A 216 10.76 -37.86 -2.12
C TYR A 216 11.49 -37.86 -0.78
N VAL A 217 11.50 -38.99 -0.06
CA VAL A 217 12.15 -39.03 1.28
C VAL A 217 13.65 -38.80 1.20
N PRO A 218 14.42 -39.46 0.31
CA PRO A 218 15.85 -39.17 0.16
C PRO A 218 16.10 -37.74 -0.35
N MET A 219 15.31 -37.25 -1.31
CA MET A 219 15.43 -35.90 -1.86
C MET A 219 15.24 -34.83 -0.79
N LEU A 220 14.15 -34.91 -0.02
CA LEU A 220 13.89 -34.00 1.10
C LEU A 220 14.95 -34.12 2.20
N THR A 221 15.47 -35.33 2.44
CA THR A 221 16.53 -35.57 3.42
C THR A 221 17.86 -34.91 3.03
N GLN A 222 18.16 -34.86 1.73
CA GLN A 222 19.32 -34.15 1.21
C GLN A 222 19.07 -32.63 1.20
N TRP A 223 17.93 -32.20 0.67
CA TRP A 223 17.56 -30.79 0.55
C TRP A 223 17.61 -30.05 1.87
N ARG A 224 16.99 -30.61 2.93
CA ARG A 224 16.83 -29.93 4.22
C ARG A 224 18.13 -29.54 4.91
N ARG A 225 19.31 -29.91 4.40
CA ARG A 225 20.60 -29.45 4.91
C ARG A 225 20.98 -28.08 4.37
N LEU A 226 20.60 -27.80 3.11
CA LEU A 226 20.99 -26.60 2.38
C LEU A 226 20.40 -25.32 3.00
N PRO A 227 19.11 -25.25 3.39
CA PRO A 227 18.56 -24.05 4.04
C PRO A 227 19.14 -23.70 5.43
N TYR A 228 19.90 -24.61 6.05
CA TYR A 228 20.62 -24.31 7.30
C TYR A 228 22.03 -23.77 7.05
N LEU A 229 22.56 -23.92 5.84
CA LEU A 229 23.90 -23.47 5.46
C LEU A 229 23.86 -22.19 4.64
N ASP A 230 22.89 -22.08 3.73
CA ASP A 230 22.55 -20.84 3.03
C ASP A 230 21.21 -20.33 3.59
N PRO A 231 21.22 -19.27 4.42
CA PRO A 231 19.98 -18.66 4.94
C PRO A 231 19.22 -17.88 3.85
N GLY A 232 19.59 -18.04 2.58
CA GLY A 232 19.17 -17.32 1.40
C GLY A 232 19.73 -15.92 1.36
N LEU A 233 21.05 -15.85 1.18
CA LEU A 233 21.77 -14.60 0.97
C LEU A 233 21.23 -13.83 -0.25
N PRO A 234 21.34 -12.48 -0.26
CA PRO A 234 20.86 -11.68 -1.37
C PRO A 234 21.58 -12.01 -2.68
N GLU A 235 20.80 -12.23 -3.74
CA GLU A 235 21.29 -12.62 -5.07
C GLU A 235 22.40 -11.71 -5.62
N PRO A 236 22.33 -10.36 -5.49
CA PRO A 236 23.40 -9.49 -5.95
C PRO A 236 24.73 -9.62 -5.20
N LEU A 237 24.82 -10.47 -4.17
CA LEU A 237 26.05 -10.75 -3.42
C LEU A 237 26.62 -12.13 -3.70
N LEU A 238 25.89 -12.98 -4.43
CA LEU A 238 26.28 -14.36 -4.71
C LEU A 238 27.20 -14.44 -5.94
N PRO A 239 28.09 -15.45 -6.02
CA PRO A 239 28.89 -15.70 -7.21
C PRO A 239 28.04 -15.80 -8.49
N ALA A 240 28.60 -15.45 -9.65
CA ALA A 240 27.86 -15.45 -10.92
C ALA A 240 27.39 -16.86 -11.35
N GLU A 241 28.11 -17.91 -10.94
CA GLU A 241 27.78 -19.31 -11.18
C GLU A 241 27.37 -19.99 -9.87
N TRP A 242 26.24 -19.57 -9.30
CA TRP A 242 25.73 -20.10 -8.03
C TRP A 242 24.61 -21.12 -8.25
N ASN A 243 24.87 -22.40 -7.99
CA ASN A 243 23.94 -23.50 -8.25
C ASN A 243 22.68 -23.48 -7.38
N ALA A 244 22.57 -22.62 -6.36
CA ALA A 244 21.40 -22.57 -5.49
C ALA A 244 20.10 -22.27 -6.26
N VAL A 245 20.14 -21.45 -7.30
CA VAL A 245 18.95 -21.13 -8.11
C VAL A 245 18.44 -22.39 -8.81
N ALA A 246 19.34 -23.12 -9.49
CA ALA A 246 19.00 -24.39 -10.13
C ALA A 246 18.53 -25.44 -9.12
N ALA A 247 19.20 -25.54 -7.97
CA ALA A 247 18.86 -26.48 -6.91
C ALA A 247 17.46 -26.21 -6.32
N ARG A 248 17.13 -24.94 -6.06
CA ARG A 248 15.80 -24.52 -5.57
C ARG A 248 14.70 -24.82 -6.59
N ALA A 249 14.96 -24.60 -7.88
CA ALA A 249 14.03 -24.94 -8.95
C ALA A 249 13.77 -26.46 -9.00
N VAL A 250 14.82 -27.27 -8.97
CA VAL A 250 14.72 -28.75 -8.94
C VAL A 250 13.97 -29.23 -7.70
N PHE A 251 14.26 -28.68 -6.52
CA PHE A 251 13.54 -29.03 -5.28
C PHE A 251 12.05 -28.69 -5.37
N THR A 252 11.72 -27.47 -5.82
CA THR A 252 10.33 -27.00 -5.91
C THR A 252 9.53 -27.86 -6.88
N GLU A 253 10.12 -28.20 -8.04
CA GLU A 253 9.50 -29.09 -9.04
C GLU A 253 9.25 -30.48 -8.45
N LEU A 254 10.27 -31.11 -7.86
CA LEU A 254 10.14 -32.45 -7.30
C LEU A 254 9.23 -32.52 -6.07
N HIS A 255 9.23 -31.49 -5.22
CA HIS A 255 8.30 -31.40 -4.09
C HIS A 255 6.86 -31.35 -4.58
N GLY A 256 6.55 -30.50 -5.57
CA GLY A 256 5.22 -30.40 -6.17
C GLY A 256 4.75 -31.71 -6.82
N LEU A 257 5.65 -32.46 -7.44
CA LEU A 257 5.32 -33.74 -8.09
C LEU A 257 5.18 -34.90 -7.10
N LEU A 258 6.01 -34.96 -6.05
CA LEU A 258 6.17 -36.18 -5.25
C LEU A 258 5.53 -36.13 -3.87
N ALA A 259 5.32 -34.95 -3.26
CA ALA A 259 4.85 -34.86 -1.87
C ALA A 259 3.48 -35.51 -1.66
N GLY A 260 2.50 -35.14 -2.50
CA GLY A 260 1.13 -35.66 -2.45
C GLY A 260 1.04 -37.18 -2.68
N PRO A 261 1.61 -37.74 -3.77
CA PRO A 261 1.66 -39.17 -3.97
C PRO A 261 2.39 -39.93 -2.86
N SER A 262 3.46 -39.36 -2.29
CA SER A 262 4.19 -39.96 -1.16
C SER A 262 3.32 -40.06 0.10
N LEU A 263 2.57 -39.01 0.42
CA LEU A 263 1.64 -39.01 1.54
C LEU A 263 0.60 -40.13 1.40
N ARG A 264 0.00 -40.27 0.21
CA ARG A 264 -0.96 -41.34 -0.07
C ARG A 264 -0.38 -42.74 0.11
N HIS A 265 0.90 -42.94 -0.23
CA HIS A 265 1.57 -44.21 0.02
C HIS A 265 1.71 -44.49 1.53
N VAL A 266 2.11 -43.48 2.32
CA VAL A 266 2.24 -43.61 3.77
C VAL A 266 0.89 -43.91 4.42
N GLU A 267 -0.17 -43.20 4.05
CA GLU A 267 -1.53 -43.45 4.55
C GLU A 267 -1.98 -44.89 4.23
N LYS A 268 -1.79 -45.33 2.97
CA LYS A 268 -2.17 -46.69 2.53
C LYS A 268 -1.37 -47.79 3.25
N LEU A 269 -0.07 -47.58 3.46
CA LEU A 269 0.82 -48.59 4.04
C LEU A 269 0.65 -48.70 5.56
N THR A 270 0.39 -47.57 6.24
CA THR A 270 0.33 -47.51 7.71
C THR A 270 -1.08 -47.53 8.28
N GLY A 271 -2.11 -47.27 7.45
CA GLY A 271 -3.49 -47.08 7.90
C GLY A 271 -3.71 -45.81 8.71
N LEU A 272 -2.68 -44.97 8.90
CA LEU A 272 -2.80 -43.70 9.58
C LEU A 272 -3.64 -42.75 8.73
N SER A 273 -4.75 -42.30 9.28
CA SER A 273 -5.70 -41.41 8.59
C SER A 273 -6.34 -40.47 9.58
N GLN A 274 -5.68 -39.33 9.81
CA GLN A 274 -6.29 -38.12 10.38
C GLN A 274 -5.50 -36.92 9.86
N PRO A 275 -6.16 -35.89 9.29
CA PRO A 275 -5.48 -34.66 8.94
C PRO A 275 -5.24 -33.88 10.23
N ARG A 276 -3.97 -33.64 10.55
CA ARG A 276 -3.64 -32.44 11.33
C ARG A 276 -3.89 -31.23 10.42
N PRO A 277 -4.39 -30.10 10.94
CA PRO A 277 -4.20 -28.79 10.33
C PRO A 277 -2.79 -28.66 9.75
N GLU A 278 -2.63 -27.94 8.63
CA GLU A 278 -1.29 -27.49 8.28
C GLU A 278 -0.69 -26.76 9.49
N PRO A 279 0.62 -26.85 9.76
CA PRO A 279 1.22 -26.19 10.90
C PRO A 279 0.91 -24.69 10.86
N THR A 280 -0.03 -24.23 11.68
CA THR A 280 -0.19 -22.80 11.97
C THR A 280 0.90 -22.41 12.92
N TRP A 281 1.83 -21.61 12.42
CA TRP A 281 2.85 -20.97 13.22
C TRP A 281 2.16 -20.01 14.20
N PRO A 282 2.37 -20.13 15.52
CA PRO A 282 1.91 -19.09 16.42
C PRO A 282 2.58 -17.76 16.04
N ASP A 283 1.79 -16.69 15.94
CA ASP A 283 2.28 -15.31 15.88
C ASP A 283 3.03 -14.99 17.17
N LEU A 284 4.30 -15.36 17.23
CA LEU A 284 5.23 -14.82 18.23
C LEU A 284 5.58 -13.40 17.79
N THR A 285 4.62 -12.50 17.97
CA THR A 285 4.80 -11.06 17.89
C THR A 285 5.62 -10.60 19.09
N TRP A 286 6.93 -10.46 18.90
CA TRP A 286 7.75 -9.60 19.75
C TRP A 286 7.82 -8.22 19.10
N PRO A 287 7.85 -7.13 19.91
CA PRO A 287 7.75 -5.78 19.41
C PRO A 287 8.85 -5.51 18.40
N ASP A 288 8.42 -5.02 17.26
CA ASP A 288 9.24 -4.68 16.11
C ASP A 288 10.33 -3.66 16.51
N PRO A 289 11.63 -3.99 16.42
CA PRO A 289 12.69 -3.01 16.62
C PRO A 289 12.91 -2.12 15.39
N TYR A 290 12.31 -2.39 14.21
CA TYR A 290 12.49 -1.62 12.97
C TYR A 290 11.21 -1.55 12.11
N PRO A 291 10.67 -0.34 11.86
CA PRO A 291 9.31 -0.10 11.38
C PRO A 291 8.90 -0.90 10.13
N ALA A 292 7.70 -1.46 10.21
CA ALA A 292 6.99 -2.25 9.22
C ALA A 292 7.07 -1.72 7.77
N ASP A 293 7.95 -2.33 6.99
CA ASP A 293 7.73 -2.57 5.58
C ASP A 293 8.21 -3.99 5.27
N ARG A 294 7.50 -4.67 4.35
CA ARG A 294 7.88 -5.93 3.66
C ARG A 294 7.41 -7.28 4.26
N ARG A 295 6.37 -7.79 3.57
CA ARG A 295 6.13 -9.19 3.12
C ARG A 295 5.10 -10.07 3.88
N ASN A 296 3.86 -9.98 3.38
CA ASN A 296 2.87 -11.08 3.30
C ASN A 296 3.43 -12.23 2.41
N ALA A 297 3.30 -13.53 2.70
CA ALA A 297 2.18 -14.43 3.08
C ALA A 297 1.50 -15.14 1.88
N GLY A 298 1.39 -16.47 2.00
CA GLY A 298 0.51 -17.38 1.25
C GLY A 298 0.93 -18.85 1.51
N GLY A 299 0.09 -19.83 1.88
CA GLY A 299 -1.34 -19.86 2.24
C GLY A 299 -1.78 -21.27 2.71
N SER A 300 -2.80 -21.30 3.58
CA SER A 300 -3.89 -22.29 3.82
C SER A 300 -3.66 -23.81 4.09
N ALA A 301 -3.91 -24.24 5.36
CA ALA A 301 -4.96 -25.23 5.70
C ALA A 301 -5.48 -25.18 7.17
N VAL A 302 -6.80 -24.99 7.30
CA VAL A 302 -7.76 -25.27 8.39
C VAL A 302 -7.19 -25.48 9.81
N THR A 303 -7.33 -24.47 10.69
CA THR A 303 -7.22 -24.62 12.15
C THR A 303 -8.54 -24.29 12.83
N ASP A 304 -8.71 -24.75 14.07
CA ASP A 304 -9.73 -24.25 15.01
C ASP A 304 -9.66 -22.72 15.06
N HIS A 305 -10.46 -22.06 14.23
CA HIS A 305 -10.43 -20.62 14.10
C HIS A 305 -11.24 -20.00 15.24
N ALA A 306 -10.64 -19.07 15.96
CA ALA A 306 -11.39 -18.14 16.80
C ALA A 306 -12.52 -17.51 15.97
N PRO A 307 -13.71 -17.28 16.55
CA PRO A 307 -14.82 -16.68 15.81
C PRO A 307 -14.43 -15.39 15.10
N ALA A 308 -14.99 -15.15 13.92
CA ALA A 308 -14.85 -13.87 13.23
C ALA A 308 -15.57 -12.77 14.01
N ASP A 309 -15.07 -11.54 13.96
CA ASP A 309 -15.77 -10.37 14.49
C ASP A 309 -16.86 -9.90 13.51
N LEU A 310 -16.59 -10.01 12.20
CA LEU A 310 -17.50 -9.68 11.12
C LEU A 310 -17.42 -10.75 10.03
N LEU A 311 -18.57 -11.25 9.59
CA LEU A 311 -18.71 -12.14 8.44
C LEU A 311 -19.67 -11.51 7.44
N ILE A 312 -19.24 -11.38 6.19
CA ILE A 312 -20.02 -10.79 5.10
C ILE A 312 -20.31 -11.88 4.06
N ARG A 313 -21.59 -12.08 3.75
CA ARG A 313 -22.04 -12.85 2.58
C ARG A 313 -22.57 -11.86 1.55
N SER A 314 -22.07 -11.97 0.33
CA SER A 314 -22.38 -11.04 -0.75
C SER A 314 -22.67 -11.77 -2.06
N GLY A 315 -23.27 -11.07 -3.02
CA GLY A 315 -23.43 -11.59 -4.39
C GLY A 315 -22.08 -11.86 -5.05
N ALA A 316 -21.14 -10.92 -4.90
CA ALA A 316 -19.76 -11.05 -5.32
C ALA A 316 -18.80 -10.32 -4.37
N VAL A 317 -17.61 -10.88 -4.18
CA VAL A 317 -16.48 -10.27 -3.47
C VAL A 317 -15.29 -10.27 -4.43
N HIS A 318 -15.00 -9.13 -5.05
CA HIS A 318 -13.87 -9.01 -5.96
C HIS A 318 -12.61 -8.65 -5.17
N THR A 319 -11.66 -9.57 -5.13
CA THR A 319 -10.41 -9.40 -4.38
C THR A 319 -9.46 -8.40 -5.02
N LEU A 320 -9.61 -8.19 -6.34
CA LEU A 320 -8.68 -7.47 -7.21
C LEU A 320 -7.26 -8.08 -7.21
N VAL A 321 -7.14 -9.34 -6.83
CA VAL A 321 -5.93 -10.14 -7.05
C VAL A 321 -5.99 -10.68 -8.49
N PRO A 322 -4.94 -10.49 -9.31
CA PRO A 322 -4.96 -10.91 -10.70
C PRO A 322 -5.27 -12.41 -10.88
N GLY A 323 -6.26 -12.70 -11.72
CA GLY A 323 -6.64 -14.08 -12.07
C GLY A 323 -7.55 -14.80 -11.07
N GLU A 324 -7.89 -14.17 -9.94
CA GLU A 324 -8.84 -14.74 -8.98
C GLU A 324 -10.30 -14.49 -9.40
N ALA A 325 -11.12 -15.53 -9.32
CA ALA A 325 -12.57 -15.41 -9.50
C ALA A 325 -13.21 -14.74 -8.27
N PRO A 326 -14.35 -14.04 -8.42
CA PRO A 326 -15.05 -13.46 -7.28
C PRO A 326 -15.45 -14.51 -6.24
N HIS A 327 -15.27 -14.15 -4.98
CA HIS A 327 -15.75 -14.94 -3.82
C HIS A 327 -17.20 -14.55 -3.48
N ARG A 328 -17.81 -15.25 -2.51
CA ARG A 328 -19.17 -14.95 -2.02
C ARG A 328 -19.25 -14.72 -0.51
N ALA A 329 -18.20 -15.04 0.23
CA ALA A 329 -18.09 -14.70 1.64
C ALA A 329 -16.69 -14.20 2.03
N LEU A 330 -16.64 -13.31 3.02
CA LEU A 330 -15.43 -12.72 3.59
C LEU A 330 -15.57 -12.64 5.13
N ALA A 331 -14.55 -13.10 5.85
CA ALA A 331 -14.47 -12.99 7.31
C ALA A 331 -13.36 -12.01 7.73
N VAL A 332 -13.63 -11.29 8.82
CA VAL A 332 -12.74 -10.30 9.44
C VAL A 332 -12.58 -10.63 10.92
N THR A 333 -11.34 -10.59 11.40
CA THR A 333 -10.99 -10.66 12.84
C THR A 333 -10.03 -9.53 13.17
N GLY A 334 -10.35 -8.76 14.21
CA GLY A 334 -9.71 -7.49 14.50
C GLY A 334 -9.81 -6.54 13.31
N GLU A 335 -8.66 -6.06 12.84
CA GLU A 335 -8.60 -5.14 11.70
C GLU A 335 -8.37 -5.83 10.34
N ARG A 336 -8.26 -7.17 10.31
CA ARG A 336 -7.75 -7.90 9.13
C ARG A 336 -8.74 -8.90 8.58
N ILE A 337 -8.68 -9.07 7.26
CA ILE A 337 -9.37 -10.15 6.56
C ILE A 337 -8.70 -11.47 6.96
N THR A 338 -9.50 -12.42 7.45
CA THR A 338 -8.99 -13.73 7.90
C THR A 338 -9.28 -14.84 6.92
N ALA A 339 -10.41 -14.78 6.21
CA ALA A 339 -10.78 -15.80 5.24
C ALA A 339 -11.69 -15.25 4.12
N LEU A 340 -11.66 -15.95 2.99
CA LEU A 340 -12.52 -15.73 1.83
C LEU A 340 -13.07 -17.10 1.39
N SER A 341 -14.29 -17.15 0.87
CA SER A 341 -14.89 -18.38 0.36
C SER A 341 -15.65 -18.15 -0.93
N PRO A 342 -15.50 -19.03 -1.94
CA PRO A 342 -16.32 -18.99 -3.16
C PRO A 342 -17.79 -19.29 -2.87
N GLU A 343 -18.09 -20.05 -1.81
CA GLU A 343 -19.44 -20.35 -1.36
C GLU A 343 -19.90 -19.35 -0.30
N ALA A 344 -21.18 -18.96 -0.33
CA ALA A 344 -21.72 -17.96 0.60
C ALA A 344 -21.73 -18.45 2.06
N ASP A 345 -21.88 -19.75 2.28
CA ASP A 345 -21.93 -20.42 3.58
C ASP A 345 -20.58 -21.07 3.97
N GLY A 346 -19.56 -20.99 3.10
CA GLY A 346 -18.28 -21.68 3.31
C GLY A 346 -17.48 -21.20 4.53
N LEU A 347 -17.86 -20.06 5.13
CA LEU A 347 -17.23 -19.50 6.33
C LEU A 347 -18.12 -19.59 7.58
N ASP A 348 -19.26 -20.29 7.53
CA ASP A 348 -20.23 -20.33 8.63
C ASP A 348 -19.67 -20.95 9.91
N HIS A 349 -18.66 -21.80 9.79
CA HIS A 349 -17.93 -22.38 10.92
C HIS A 349 -17.15 -21.33 11.75
N LEU A 350 -16.97 -20.10 11.22
CA LEU A 350 -16.35 -18.98 11.92
C LEU A 350 -17.36 -18.13 12.71
N ILE A 351 -18.66 -18.45 12.64
CA ILE A 351 -19.70 -17.70 13.35
C ILE A 351 -19.72 -18.12 14.82
N GLY A 352 -19.48 -17.15 15.70
CA GLY A 352 -19.63 -17.29 17.14
C GLY A 352 -20.67 -16.33 17.73
N PRO A 353 -20.90 -16.37 19.05
CA PRO A 353 -21.91 -15.54 19.72
C PRO A 353 -21.74 -14.02 19.57
N GLY A 354 -20.54 -13.55 19.22
CA GLY A 354 -20.22 -12.11 19.04
C GLY A 354 -20.01 -11.67 17.59
N THR A 355 -20.15 -12.57 16.62
CA THR A 355 -19.92 -12.26 15.20
C THR A 355 -21.06 -11.42 14.62
N ASP A 356 -20.74 -10.26 14.03
CA ASP A 356 -21.68 -9.51 13.19
C ASP A 356 -21.78 -10.21 11.82
N VAL A 357 -22.95 -10.76 11.49
CA VAL A 357 -23.17 -11.45 10.21
C VAL A 357 -23.99 -10.56 9.29
N LEU A 358 -23.40 -10.16 8.17
CA LEU A 358 -24.06 -9.40 7.11
C LEU A 358 -24.42 -10.32 5.95
N ASP A 359 -25.70 -10.65 5.81
CA ASP A 359 -26.20 -11.43 4.68
C ASP A 359 -26.82 -10.50 3.62
N LEU A 360 -26.00 -10.13 2.63
CA LEU A 360 -26.31 -9.11 1.62
C LEU A 360 -26.07 -9.68 0.20
N PRO A 361 -26.81 -10.71 -0.23
CA PRO A 361 -26.57 -11.38 -1.51
C PRO A 361 -26.79 -10.47 -2.74
N GLY A 362 -27.46 -9.33 -2.56
CA GLY A 362 -27.63 -8.31 -3.60
C GLY A 362 -26.47 -7.31 -3.71
N THR A 363 -25.42 -7.44 -2.90
CA THR A 363 -24.29 -6.50 -2.93
C THR A 363 -23.04 -7.06 -3.61
N THR A 364 -22.18 -6.15 -4.05
CA THR A 364 -20.81 -6.42 -4.51
C THR A 364 -19.81 -5.82 -3.53
N VAL A 365 -18.85 -6.61 -3.06
CA VAL A 365 -17.77 -6.16 -2.17
C VAL A 365 -16.53 -5.83 -2.99
N LEU A 366 -15.95 -4.65 -2.75
CA LEU A 366 -14.67 -4.20 -3.32
C LEU A 366 -13.73 -3.70 -2.21
N PRO A 367 -12.40 -3.63 -2.45
CA PRO A 367 -11.52 -2.81 -1.62
C PRO A 367 -12.07 -1.39 -1.45
N ALA A 368 -11.84 -0.77 -0.30
CA ALA A 368 -12.13 0.65 -0.14
C ALA A 368 -11.25 1.47 -1.09
N PHE A 369 -11.82 2.55 -1.63
CA PHE A 369 -11.17 3.37 -2.64
C PHE A 369 -10.24 4.39 -1.99
N ASP A 370 -9.18 4.73 -2.70
CA ASP A 370 -8.26 5.79 -2.36
C ASP A 370 -8.54 7.01 -3.21
N ASP A 371 -8.48 8.18 -2.59
CA ASP A 371 -8.33 9.45 -3.27
C ASP A 371 -6.88 9.92 -3.14
N THR A 372 -6.05 9.62 -4.14
CA THR A 372 -4.61 9.90 -4.06
C THR A 372 -4.28 11.38 -4.25
N HIS A 373 -5.26 12.24 -4.52
CA HIS A 373 -5.04 13.68 -4.56
C HIS A 373 -6.34 14.40 -4.23
N THR A 374 -6.43 14.90 -3.01
CA THR A 374 -7.56 15.70 -2.54
C THR A 374 -7.07 16.72 -1.51
N HIS A 375 -7.97 17.55 -0.99
CA HIS A 375 -7.67 18.57 0.01
C HIS A 375 -8.58 18.42 1.24
N LEU A 376 -8.36 17.41 2.08
CA LEU A 376 -9.27 17.07 3.20
C LEU A 376 -9.37 18.22 4.22
N ILE A 377 -8.28 18.88 4.60
CA ILE A 377 -8.32 20.06 5.48
C ILE A 377 -9.16 21.18 4.86
N LEU A 378 -9.04 21.41 3.56
CA LEU A 378 -9.83 22.43 2.87
C LEU A 378 -11.31 22.04 2.78
N ALA A 379 -11.60 20.77 2.51
CA ALA A 379 -12.94 20.20 2.55
C ALA A 379 -13.58 20.37 3.94
N ALA A 380 -12.85 20.06 5.00
CA ALA A 380 -13.27 20.25 6.40
C ALA A 380 -13.62 21.71 6.71
N HIS A 381 -12.88 22.67 6.17
CA HIS A 381 -13.21 24.09 6.31
C HIS A 381 -14.44 24.53 5.48
N SER A 382 -14.94 23.67 4.60
CA SER A 382 -16.01 23.99 3.64
C SER A 382 -17.30 23.19 3.88
N VAL A 383 -17.35 22.29 4.88
CA VAL A 383 -18.53 21.44 5.16
C VAL A 383 -19.79 22.24 5.48
N HIS A 384 -19.61 23.46 5.99
CA HIS A 384 -20.70 24.38 6.29
C HIS A 384 -20.87 25.43 5.20
N ASP A 385 -20.10 25.43 4.12
CA ASP A 385 -20.25 26.44 3.07
C ASP A 385 -21.56 26.22 2.27
N VAL A 386 -22.14 27.30 1.76
CA VAL A 386 -23.37 27.28 0.96
C VAL A 386 -23.11 26.56 -0.37
N PRO A 387 -23.86 25.52 -0.73
CA PRO A 387 -23.57 24.64 -1.86
C PRO A 387 -23.99 25.25 -3.21
N VAL A 388 -23.39 26.39 -3.56
CA VAL A 388 -23.72 27.16 -4.79
C VAL A 388 -23.40 26.42 -6.08
N HIS A 389 -22.59 25.36 -6.03
CA HIS A 389 -22.36 24.46 -7.18
C HIS A 389 -23.64 23.77 -7.69
N ARG A 390 -24.71 23.74 -6.89
CA ARG A 390 -26.03 23.21 -7.27
C ARG A 390 -26.86 24.20 -8.11
N ALA A 391 -26.49 25.48 -8.11
CA ALA A 391 -27.22 26.50 -8.85
C ALA A 391 -27.03 26.34 -10.37
N ARG A 392 -28.03 26.78 -11.13
CA ARG A 392 -28.03 26.80 -12.61
C ARG A 392 -28.17 28.22 -13.17
N ASP A 393 -28.50 29.17 -12.33
CA ASP A 393 -28.64 30.59 -12.61
C ASP A 393 -28.28 31.39 -11.35
N LEU A 394 -28.19 32.71 -11.50
CA LEU A 394 -27.80 33.60 -10.42
C LEU A 394 -28.88 33.72 -9.35
N ASP A 395 -30.17 33.68 -9.73
CA ASP A 395 -31.27 33.73 -8.76
C ASP A 395 -31.25 32.51 -7.83
N GLY A 396 -31.02 31.30 -8.35
CA GLY A 396 -30.84 30.10 -7.55
C GLY A 396 -29.63 30.19 -6.63
N LEU A 397 -28.51 30.74 -7.11
CA LEU A 397 -27.32 30.98 -6.28
C LEU A 397 -27.62 31.92 -5.11
N LEU A 398 -28.26 33.07 -5.39
CA LEU A 398 -28.66 34.05 -4.38
C LEU A 398 -29.74 33.49 -3.45
N GLY A 399 -30.62 32.62 -3.95
CA GLY A 399 -31.61 31.88 -3.16
C GLY A 399 -30.97 31.01 -2.08
N LEU A 400 -29.92 30.25 -2.42
CA LEU A 400 -29.17 29.44 -1.45
C LEU A 400 -28.49 30.31 -0.38
N ILE A 401 -28.00 31.49 -0.76
CA ILE A 401 -27.42 32.46 0.20
C ILE A 401 -28.50 33.02 1.13
N ARG A 402 -29.68 33.40 0.59
CA ARG A 402 -30.83 33.86 1.39
C ARG A 402 -31.28 32.82 2.40
N GLU A 403 -31.39 31.56 1.98
CA GLU A 403 -31.75 30.44 2.86
C GLU A 403 -30.74 30.28 4.00
N ARG A 404 -29.45 30.40 3.69
CA ARG A 404 -28.42 30.36 4.73
C ARG A 404 -28.52 31.55 5.68
N ALA A 405 -28.69 32.76 5.16
CA ALA A 405 -28.82 33.97 5.97
C ALA A 405 -29.96 33.86 6.98
N ALA A 406 -31.12 33.35 6.57
CA ALA A 406 -32.28 33.18 7.44
C ALA A 406 -32.03 32.25 8.66
N ASN A 407 -31.02 31.38 8.60
CA ASN A 407 -30.67 30.42 9.66
C ASN A 407 -29.34 30.74 10.34
N THR A 408 -28.72 31.87 10.03
CA THR A 408 -27.41 32.26 10.56
C THR A 408 -27.60 33.43 11.55
N PRO A 409 -26.99 33.41 12.75
CA PRO A 409 -27.01 34.56 13.66
C PRO A 409 -26.42 35.83 13.01
N PRO A 410 -27.06 37.01 13.16
CA PRO A 410 -26.61 38.25 12.52
C PRO A 410 -25.12 38.55 12.73
N GLY A 411 -24.45 39.04 11.68
CA GLY A 411 -23.02 39.36 11.70
C GLY A 411 -22.07 38.17 11.52
N GLN A 412 -22.54 36.91 11.55
CA GLN A 412 -21.70 35.76 11.20
C GLN A 412 -21.49 35.63 9.69
N TRP A 413 -20.32 35.12 9.30
CA TRP A 413 -19.93 34.96 7.89
C TRP A 413 -20.74 33.88 7.17
N ILE A 414 -21.13 34.20 5.94
CA ILE A 414 -21.68 33.26 4.98
C ILE A 414 -20.65 33.07 3.87
N ARG A 415 -20.22 31.83 3.68
CA ARG A 415 -19.25 31.44 2.66
C ARG A 415 -19.88 30.42 1.72
N THR A 416 -19.37 30.33 0.49
CA THR A 416 -19.87 29.40 -0.52
C THR A 416 -18.85 28.34 -0.89
N THR A 417 -19.34 27.17 -1.33
CA THR A 417 -18.49 26.13 -1.92
C THR A 417 -17.73 26.67 -3.13
N ILE A 418 -16.56 26.08 -3.42
CA ILE A 418 -15.63 26.60 -4.45
C ILE A 418 -15.67 25.83 -5.78
N ASN A 419 -16.26 24.63 -5.79
CA ASN A 419 -16.35 23.68 -6.92
C ASN A 419 -17.42 24.06 -7.94
N TRP A 420 -17.34 25.25 -8.53
CA TRP A 420 -18.27 25.69 -9.56
C TRP A 420 -17.60 26.67 -10.52
N GLN A 421 -18.23 26.87 -11.67
CA GLN A 421 -17.76 27.81 -12.70
C GLN A 421 -18.92 28.70 -13.11
N GLU A 422 -18.69 30.01 -13.17
CA GLU A 422 -19.71 30.99 -13.56
C GLU A 422 -20.26 30.72 -14.95
N VAL A 423 -19.46 30.14 -15.84
CA VAL A 423 -19.86 29.81 -17.22
C VAL A 423 -20.94 28.73 -17.32
N ASN A 424 -21.20 28.01 -16.22
CA ASN A 424 -22.26 27.02 -16.13
C ASN A 424 -23.59 27.62 -15.61
N LEU A 425 -23.59 28.88 -15.17
CA LEU A 425 -24.82 29.61 -14.88
C LEU A 425 -25.43 30.15 -16.19
N ALA A 426 -26.76 30.31 -16.22
CA ALA A 426 -27.47 30.89 -17.35
C ALA A 426 -26.92 32.28 -17.75
N GLU A 427 -26.52 33.09 -16.76
CA GLU A 427 -25.98 34.44 -16.97
C GLU A 427 -24.48 34.45 -17.33
N GLN A 428 -23.78 33.32 -17.15
CA GLN A 428 -22.35 33.16 -17.45
C GLN A 428 -21.42 34.19 -16.80
N ARG A 429 -21.77 34.66 -15.61
CA ARG A 429 -21.03 35.66 -14.84
C ARG A 429 -21.12 35.40 -13.34
N LEU A 430 -20.19 35.98 -12.61
CA LEU A 430 -20.24 36.03 -11.14
C LEU A 430 -21.33 37.01 -10.66
N PRO A 431 -21.85 36.85 -9.42
CA PRO A 431 -22.65 37.89 -8.76
C PRO A 431 -21.85 39.18 -8.60
N ARG A 432 -22.56 40.28 -8.36
CA ARG A 432 -21.99 41.57 -7.92
C ARG A 432 -22.32 41.86 -6.46
N THR A 433 -21.58 42.77 -5.85
CA THR A 433 -21.82 43.25 -4.48
C THR A 433 -23.29 43.59 -4.22
N GLU A 434 -23.94 44.35 -5.11
CA GLU A 434 -25.34 44.77 -4.94
C GLU A 434 -26.34 43.60 -4.97
N GLU A 435 -26.04 42.53 -5.70
CA GLU A 435 -26.88 41.33 -5.78
C GLU A 435 -26.73 40.49 -4.51
N LEU A 436 -25.52 40.43 -3.95
CA LEU A 436 -25.27 39.78 -2.66
C LEU A 436 -25.88 40.57 -1.50
N ASP A 437 -25.82 41.91 -1.55
CA ASP A 437 -26.48 42.78 -0.56
C ASP A 437 -28.01 42.58 -0.56
N ALA A 438 -28.61 42.39 -1.74
CA ALA A 438 -30.03 42.06 -1.86
C ALA A 438 -30.38 40.66 -1.31
N ALA A 439 -29.43 39.73 -1.27
CA ALA A 439 -29.59 38.45 -0.60
C ALA A 439 -29.49 38.58 0.93
N THR A 440 -28.55 39.39 1.42
CA THR A 440 -28.46 39.80 2.82
C THR A 440 -27.49 40.96 3.02
N ASP A 441 -27.87 41.91 3.88
CA ASP A 441 -27.04 43.01 4.38
C ASP A 441 -26.68 42.87 5.87
N GLU A 442 -27.24 41.87 6.57
CA GLU A 442 -26.95 41.56 7.98
C GLU A 442 -25.69 40.71 8.17
N HIS A 443 -25.26 40.00 7.11
CA HIS A 443 -24.12 39.08 7.15
C HIS A 443 -23.02 39.47 6.15
N PRO A 444 -21.73 39.34 6.50
CA PRO A 444 -20.67 39.35 5.52
C PRO A 444 -20.72 38.07 4.66
N VAL A 445 -20.82 38.26 3.35
CA VAL A 445 -20.91 37.17 2.36
C VAL A 445 -19.63 37.13 1.52
N LEU A 446 -19.07 35.93 1.38
CA LEU A 446 -17.95 35.63 0.49
C LEU A 446 -18.36 34.51 -0.47
N VAL A 447 -18.55 34.86 -1.74
CA VAL A 447 -18.75 33.90 -2.82
C VAL A 447 -17.42 33.59 -3.47
N ARG A 448 -16.96 32.34 -3.41
CA ARG A 448 -15.64 31.93 -3.93
C ARG A 448 -15.79 31.04 -5.16
N ARG A 449 -14.97 31.29 -6.20
CA ARG A 449 -14.90 30.50 -7.43
C ARG A 449 -13.45 30.05 -7.64
N GLY A 450 -13.17 28.78 -7.32
CA GLY A 450 -11.80 28.27 -7.26
C GLY A 450 -10.92 29.00 -6.23
N ALA A 451 -9.59 28.89 -6.38
CA ALA A 451 -8.66 29.41 -5.37
C ALA A 451 -8.50 30.94 -5.39
N TYR A 452 -8.52 31.60 -6.55
CA TYR A 452 -8.04 32.98 -6.69
C TYR A 452 -9.08 33.97 -7.23
N ASN A 453 -10.37 33.66 -7.14
CA ASN A 453 -11.44 34.56 -7.58
C ASN A 453 -12.61 34.51 -6.57
N MET A 454 -13.02 35.66 -6.06
CA MET A 454 -14.12 35.77 -5.09
C MET A 454 -14.90 37.07 -5.26
N VAL A 455 -16.14 37.08 -4.80
CA VAL A 455 -17.01 38.27 -4.75
C VAL A 455 -17.48 38.48 -3.32
N LEU A 456 -17.39 39.73 -2.86
CA LEU A 456 -17.81 40.17 -1.53
C LEU A 456 -19.05 41.06 -1.59
N ASN A 457 -19.92 40.93 -0.60
CA ASN A 457 -20.98 41.91 -0.34
C ASN A 457 -20.44 43.11 0.46
N THR A 458 -21.29 44.12 0.68
CA THR A 458 -20.89 45.37 1.34
C THR A 458 -20.40 45.15 2.78
N PRO A 459 -21.10 44.40 3.65
CA PRO A 459 -20.58 44.04 4.98
C PRO A 459 -19.19 43.40 4.96
N ALA A 460 -18.93 42.45 4.04
CA ALA A 460 -17.63 41.81 3.90
C ALA A 460 -16.54 42.79 3.42
N LEU A 461 -16.84 43.65 2.45
CA LEU A 461 -15.92 44.70 1.98
C LEU A 461 -15.54 45.67 3.11
N ARG A 462 -16.51 46.06 3.96
CA ARG A 462 -16.28 46.92 5.12
C ARG A 462 -15.34 46.26 6.13
N LEU A 463 -15.57 44.98 6.45
CA LEU A 463 -14.69 44.23 7.36
C LEU A 463 -13.27 44.14 6.81
N ALA A 464 -13.11 43.90 5.50
CA ALA A 464 -11.81 43.83 4.83
C ALA A 464 -11.13 45.20 4.66
N GLY A 465 -11.81 46.30 4.99
CA GLY A 465 -11.29 47.66 4.77
C GLY A 465 -11.14 48.04 3.30
N ILE A 466 -11.89 47.40 2.40
CA ILE A 466 -11.81 47.64 0.96
C ILE A 466 -12.81 48.73 0.57
N THR A 467 -12.31 49.78 -0.07
CA THR A 467 -13.08 50.94 -0.52
C THR A 467 -12.83 51.22 -2.01
N ALA A 468 -13.55 52.20 -2.57
CA ALA A 468 -13.31 52.69 -3.92
C ALA A 468 -11.88 53.25 -4.12
N ALA A 469 -11.23 53.71 -3.04
CA ALA A 469 -9.88 54.25 -3.06
C ALA A 469 -8.79 53.19 -2.76
N THR A 470 -9.16 51.97 -2.37
CA THR A 470 -8.18 50.91 -2.09
C THR A 470 -7.46 50.51 -3.37
N GLU A 471 -6.13 50.61 -3.35
CA GLU A 471 -5.27 50.14 -4.43
C GLU A 471 -5.17 48.61 -4.40
N ALA A 472 -5.13 47.99 -5.58
CA ALA A 472 -4.93 46.56 -5.68
C ALA A 472 -3.47 46.21 -5.35
N PRO A 473 -3.21 45.14 -4.58
CA PRO A 473 -1.84 44.70 -4.33
C PRO A 473 -1.17 44.29 -5.65
N PRO A 474 0.17 44.40 -5.78
CA PRO A 474 0.87 44.02 -7.01
C PRO A 474 0.58 42.56 -7.41
N GLY A 475 0.04 42.35 -8.61
CA GLY A 475 -0.40 41.03 -9.09
C GLY A 475 -1.75 40.58 -8.54
N GLY A 476 -2.59 41.50 -8.08
CA GLY A 476 -4.00 41.27 -7.76
C GLY A 476 -4.88 42.28 -8.47
N VAL A 477 -6.18 41.97 -8.57
CA VAL A 477 -7.18 42.88 -9.14
C VAL A 477 -8.30 43.10 -8.14
N ILE A 478 -8.64 44.38 -7.92
CA ILE A 478 -9.89 44.80 -7.27
C ILE A 478 -10.76 45.36 -8.38
N GLU A 479 -11.79 44.61 -8.78
CA GLU A 479 -12.60 44.97 -9.95
C GLU A 479 -13.53 46.15 -9.64
N ARG A 480 -13.62 47.07 -10.61
CA ARG A 480 -14.47 48.26 -10.58
C ARG A 480 -15.31 48.32 -11.84
N ASP A 481 -16.55 48.80 -11.71
CA ASP A 481 -17.39 49.08 -12.87
C ASP A 481 -16.93 50.36 -13.61
N GLU A 482 -17.57 50.66 -14.74
CA GLU A 482 -17.27 51.85 -15.56
C GLU A 482 -17.45 53.18 -14.80
N ARG A 483 -18.15 53.17 -13.66
CA ARG A 483 -18.37 54.35 -12.79
C ARG A 483 -17.41 54.37 -11.60
N GLY A 484 -16.44 53.46 -11.55
CA GLY A 484 -15.45 53.34 -10.48
C GLY A 484 -15.99 52.68 -9.20
N ARG A 485 -17.20 52.15 -9.20
CA ARG A 485 -17.79 51.46 -8.04
C ARG A 485 -17.23 50.05 -7.91
N LEU A 486 -17.05 49.57 -6.68
CA LEU A 486 -16.64 48.19 -6.42
C LEU A 486 -17.70 47.23 -6.93
N THR A 487 -17.30 46.22 -7.71
CA THR A 487 -18.18 45.10 -8.08
C THR A 487 -18.16 43.99 -7.02
N GLY A 488 -17.24 44.10 -6.05
CA GLY A 488 -16.97 43.10 -5.03
C GLY A 488 -15.97 42.04 -5.43
N ARG A 489 -15.63 41.95 -6.72
CA ARG A 489 -14.75 40.91 -7.23
C ARG A 489 -13.28 41.20 -6.94
N LEU A 490 -12.61 40.21 -6.33
CA LEU A 490 -11.18 40.19 -6.05
C LEU A 490 -10.53 39.03 -6.81
N VAL A 491 -9.40 39.28 -7.45
CA VAL A 491 -8.65 38.27 -8.22
C VAL A 491 -7.18 38.23 -7.77
N ASP A 492 -6.59 37.03 -7.81
CA ASP A 492 -5.20 36.74 -7.47
C ASP A 492 -4.83 37.30 -6.09
N LYS A 493 -3.73 38.07 -5.97
CA LYS A 493 -3.24 38.54 -4.67
C LYS A 493 -4.22 39.46 -3.92
N ALA A 494 -5.25 39.99 -4.59
CA ALA A 494 -6.27 40.80 -3.93
C ALA A 494 -7.15 39.96 -2.99
N VAL A 495 -7.28 38.64 -3.19
CA VAL A 495 -8.09 37.77 -2.32
C VAL A 495 -7.60 37.76 -0.86
N ALA A 496 -6.28 37.96 -0.66
CA ALA A 496 -5.67 38.03 0.66
C ALA A 496 -6.14 39.24 1.51
N LEU A 497 -6.78 40.24 0.88
CA LEU A 497 -7.44 41.34 1.60
C LEU A 497 -8.69 40.84 2.34
N ALA A 498 -9.42 39.90 1.76
CA ALA A 498 -10.60 39.29 2.37
C ALA A 498 -10.24 38.18 3.36
N GLU A 499 -9.29 37.31 2.99
CA GLU A 499 -8.95 36.14 3.79
C GLU A 499 -8.39 36.50 5.17
N ARG A 500 -7.69 37.64 5.29
CA ARG A 500 -7.11 38.10 6.58
C ARG A 500 -8.17 38.42 7.64
N VAL A 501 -9.41 38.71 7.22
CA VAL A 501 -10.51 39.07 8.12
C VAL A 501 -11.50 37.92 8.34
N LEU A 502 -11.26 36.76 7.72
CA LEU A 502 -12.05 35.57 8.00
C LEU A 502 -11.72 35.06 9.41
N PRO A 503 -12.73 34.63 10.18
CA PRO A 503 -12.50 34.07 11.50
C PRO A 503 -11.70 32.79 11.38
N ARG A 504 -10.69 32.62 12.25
CA ARG A 504 -10.00 31.34 12.40
C ARG A 504 -10.86 30.41 13.25
N PRO A 505 -11.27 29.24 12.74
CA PRO A 505 -12.08 28.31 13.53
C PRO A 505 -11.30 27.80 14.75
N ALA A 506 -12.00 27.56 15.87
CA ALA A 506 -11.39 26.94 17.03
C ALA A 506 -11.02 25.48 16.73
N LEU A 507 -10.07 24.90 17.47
CA LEU A 507 -9.63 23.51 17.23
C LEU A 507 -10.80 22.51 17.23
N ALA A 508 -11.77 22.69 18.13
CA ALA A 508 -12.96 21.83 18.18
C ALA A 508 -13.77 21.88 16.87
N ASP A 509 -13.99 23.07 16.31
CA ASP A 509 -14.71 23.25 15.05
C ASP A 509 -13.95 22.61 13.88
N ARG A 510 -12.61 22.67 13.92
CA ARG A 510 -11.75 22.05 12.89
C ARG A 510 -11.81 20.52 12.94
N ILE A 511 -11.82 19.94 14.15
CA ILE A 511 -12.00 18.50 14.35
C ILE A 511 -13.39 18.06 13.89
N GLU A 512 -14.43 18.84 14.19
CA GLU A 512 -15.79 18.56 13.71
C GLU A 512 -15.90 18.67 12.18
N GLY A 513 -15.25 19.67 11.58
CA GLY A 513 -15.15 19.77 10.13
C GLY A 513 -14.49 18.55 9.48
N LEU A 514 -13.41 18.04 10.08
CA LEU A 514 -12.75 16.80 9.63
C LEU A 514 -13.64 15.56 9.82
N ARG A 515 -14.44 15.51 10.90
CA ARG A 515 -15.42 14.44 11.13
C ARG A 515 -16.47 14.41 10.03
N ALA A 516 -17.09 15.55 9.76
CA ALA A 516 -18.11 15.68 8.72
C ALA A 516 -17.51 15.38 7.33
N ALA A 517 -16.42 16.04 6.96
CA ALA A 517 -15.81 15.85 5.64
C ALA A 517 -15.39 14.38 5.43
N SER A 518 -14.62 13.79 6.36
CA SER A 518 -14.19 12.39 6.19
C SER A 518 -15.36 11.39 6.17
N ALA A 519 -16.44 11.66 6.90
CA ALA A 519 -17.65 10.85 6.80
C ALA A 519 -18.29 10.95 5.41
N ASP A 520 -18.30 12.13 4.80
CA ASP A 520 -18.79 12.32 3.43
C ASP A 520 -17.93 11.57 2.39
N TYR A 521 -16.59 11.56 2.54
CA TYR A 521 -15.72 10.72 1.70
C TYR A 521 -16.06 9.23 1.87
N ALA A 522 -16.16 8.74 3.10
CA ALA A 522 -16.49 7.34 3.40
C ALA A 522 -17.87 6.92 2.85
N ALA A 523 -18.85 7.83 2.86
CA ALA A 523 -20.18 7.63 2.26
C ALA A 523 -20.15 7.47 0.73
N THR A 524 -19.02 7.78 0.07
CA THR A 524 -18.82 7.58 -1.37
C THR A 524 -17.86 6.44 -1.70
N GLY A 525 -17.49 5.64 -0.69
CA GLY A 525 -16.61 4.48 -0.83
C GLY A 525 -15.12 4.79 -0.69
N ILE A 526 -14.75 6.04 -0.40
CA ILE A 526 -13.35 6.45 -0.22
C ILE A 526 -12.94 6.15 1.23
N GLY A 527 -11.95 5.26 1.38
CA GLY A 527 -11.40 4.82 2.65
C GLY A 527 -10.06 5.46 3.01
N THR A 528 -9.29 5.92 2.02
CA THR A 528 -8.00 6.58 2.22
C THR A 528 -7.93 7.85 1.38
N VAL A 529 -7.32 8.89 1.92
CA VAL A 529 -7.05 10.13 1.18
C VAL A 529 -5.57 10.50 1.32
N ARG A 530 -4.95 10.95 0.24
CA ARG A 530 -3.73 11.73 0.31
C ARG A 530 -4.11 13.20 0.26
N ASP A 531 -4.05 13.85 1.42
CA ASP A 531 -4.36 15.27 1.57
C ASP A 531 -3.16 16.08 1.05
N CYS A 532 -3.29 16.52 -0.19
CA CYS A 532 -2.31 17.35 -0.87
C CYS A 532 -2.48 18.78 -0.38
N LEU A 533 -1.40 19.47 0.02
CA LEU A 533 -1.43 20.87 0.47
C LEU A 533 -1.76 21.09 1.96
N VAL A 534 -1.43 20.13 2.83
CA VAL A 534 -1.60 20.29 4.29
C VAL A 534 -0.61 21.34 4.83
N PRO A 535 -1.05 22.47 5.41
CA PRO A 535 -0.14 23.35 6.14
C PRO A 535 0.55 22.57 7.27
N VAL A 536 1.85 22.77 7.48
CA VAL A 536 2.59 21.92 8.44
C VAL A 536 2.10 22.10 9.88
N GLU A 537 1.56 23.27 10.23
CA GLU A 537 0.85 23.50 11.51
C GLU A 537 -0.44 22.70 11.67
N ASP A 538 -1.05 22.25 10.57
CA ASP A 538 -2.31 21.52 10.58
C ASP A 538 -2.11 20.00 10.74
N LEU A 539 -0.86 19.53 10.74
CA LEU A 539 -0.53 18.16 11.16
C LEU A 539 -0.99 17.90 12.60
N GLU A 540 -0.88 18.89 13.48
CA GLU A 540 -1.39 18.85 14.85
C GLU A 540 -2.91 18.68 14.91
N VAL A 541 -3.62 19.30 13.97
CA VAL A 541 -5.09 19.22 13.89
C VAL A 541 -5.51 17.83 13.40
N LEU A 542 -4.80 17.29 12.39
CA LEU A 542 -5.02 15.91 11.94
C LEU A 542 -4.72 14.90 13.05
N ARG A 543 -3.65 15.10 13.83
CA ARG A 543 -3.34 14.25 14.99
C ARG A 543 -4.43 14.33 16.05
N ALA A 544 -4.88 15.54 16.41
CA ALA A 544 -5.96 15.72 17.37
C ALA A 544 -7.28 15.09 16.89
N ALA A 545 -7.61 15.20 15.60
CA ALA A 545 -8.78 14.55 15.01
C ALA A 545 -8.65 13.01 15.03
N ARG A 546 -7.45 12.48 14.76
CA ARG A 546 -7.14 11.05 14.85
C ARG A 546 -7.32 10.54 16.28
N GLU A 547 -6.75 11.22 17.27
CA GLU A 547 -6.85 10.86 18.71
C GLU A 547 -8.29 10.95 19.22
N ALA A 548 -9.07 11.91 18.73
CA ALA A 548 -10.49 12.05 19.04
C ALA A 548 -11.40 11.03 18.32
N GLY A 549 -10.84 10.12 17.50
CA GLY A 549 -11.61 9.16 16.71
C GLY A 549 -12.51 9.82 15.66
N ALA A 550 -12.20 11.06 15.26
CA ALA A 550 -13.03 11.87 14.36
C ALA A 550 -12.90 11.47 12.89
N LEU A 551 -11.84 10.75 12.51
CA LEU A 551 -11.59 10.40 11.11
C LEU A 551 -12.34 9.12 10.70
N SER A 552 -13.11 9.24 9.61
CA SER A 552 -13.77 8.12 8.91
C SER A 552 -12.98 7.63 7.70
N VAL A 553 -11.81 8.22 7.43
CA VAL A 553 -10.86 7.82 6.38
C VAL A 553 -9.44 7.77 6.95
N ARG A 554 -8.55 7.02 6.29
CA ARG A 554 -7.10 7.10 6.50
C ARG A 554 -6.54 8.32 5.77
N VAL A 555 -5.57 9.00 6.36
CA VAL A 555 -4.97 10.23 5.84
C VAL A 555 -3.48 10.02 5.61
N ARG A 556 -3.02 10.39 4.42
CA ARG A 556 -1.61 10.54 4.05
C ARG A 556 -1.36 12.02 3.77
N ALA A 557 -0.77 12.72 4.73
CA ALA A 557 -0.59 14.16 4.63
C ALA A 557 0.60 14.48 3.71
N LEU A 558 0.36 15.25 2.65
CA LEU A 558 1.39 15.80 1.78
C LEU A 558 1.49 17.31 2.08
N VAL A 559 2.53 17.66 2.84
CA VAL A 559 2.72 18.98 3.46
C VAL A 559 2.96 20.05 2.39
N SER A 560 2.30 21.19 2.52
CA SER A 560 2.39 22.29 1.57
C SER A 560 3.78 22.95 1.56
N GLY A 561 4.47 22.84 0.42
CA GLY A 561 5.68 23.60 0.10
C GLY A 561 5.41 24.95 -0.57
N PHE A 562 4.15 25.31 -0.84
CA PHE A 562 3.79 26.56 -1.56
C PHE A 562 4.13 27.84 -0.80
N GLY A 563 4.35 27.75 0.52
CA GLY A 563 4.83 28.86 1.35
C GLY A 563 6.34 29.11 1.22
N ALA A 564 7.12 28.11 0.81
CA ALA A 564 8.55 28.24 0.62
C ALA A 564 8.86 28.76 -0.78
N ARG A 565 9.72 29.79 -0.86
CA ARG A 565 10.17 30.44 -2.11
C ARG A 565 11.68 30.38 -2.30
N THR A 566 12.40 29.90 -1.30
CA THR A 566 13.85 29.71 -1.36
C THR A 566 14.23 28.35 -0.76
N PRO A 567 15.39 27.78 -1.11
CA PRO A 567 15.87 26.54 -0.51
C PRO A 567 15.97 26.60 1.03
N GLY A 568 16.34 27.75 1.60
CA GLY A 568 16.42 27.92 3.06
C GLY A 568 15.05 27.81 3.75
N GLN A 569 13.98 28.33 3.12
CA GLN A 569 12.62 28.16 3.62
C GLN A 569 12.13 26.72 3.49
N VAL A 570 12.63 25.97 2.51
CA VAL A 570 12.39 24.51 2.43
C VAL A 570 13.10 23.79 3.56
N ASP A 571 14.34 24.15 3.89
CA ASP A 571 15.04 23.58 5.05
C ASP A 571 14.27 23.82 6.37
N GLU A 572 13.76 25.04 6.59
CA GLU A 572 12.92 25.37 7.76
C GLU A 572 11.62 24.55 7.80
N LEU A 573 10.98 24.34 6.65
CA LEU A 573 9.79 23.49 6.54
C LEU A 573 10.13 22.04 6.94
N LEU A 574 11.22 21.51 6.40
CA LEU A 574 11.65 20.14 6.65
C LEU A 574 12.05 19.94 8.12
N ASP A 575 12.67 20.93 8.77
CA ASP A 575 12.98 20.88 10.20
C ASP A 575 11.70 20.75 11.05
N ARG A 576 10.61 21.44 10.67
CA ARG A 576 9.30 21.32 11.32
C ARG A 576 8.61 19.98 11.04
N MET A 577 8.92 19.33 9.92
CA MET A 577 8.38 18.02 9.56
C MET A 577 9.12 16.86 10.21
N GLU A 578 10.40 17.01 10.55
CA GLU A 578 11.23 15.91 11.06
C GLU A 578 10.64 15.18 12.29
N PRO A 579 10.04 15.87 13.29
CA PRO A 579 9.38 15.19 14.41
C PRO A 579 8.23 14.25 14.01
N TRP A 580 7.67 14.44 12.81
CA TRP A 580 6.54 13.65 12.31
C TRP A 580 6.97 12.39 11.54
N ARG A 581 8.25 12.21 11.23
CA ARG A 581 8.75 11.06 10.47
C ARG A 581 8.43 9.72 11.14
N ALA A 582 8.59 9.66 12.46
CA ALA A 582 8.32 8.47 13.26
C ALA A 582 6.92 8.46 13.91
N GLY A 583 6.12 9.50 13.69
CA GLY A 583 4.86 9.73 14.42
C GLY A 583 3.59 9.22 13.74
N GLY A 584 3.70 8.54 12.60
CA GLY A 584 2.55 8.02 11.85
C GLY A 584 2.03 6.67 12.35
N ASP A 585 0.77 6.37 12.07
CA ASP A 585 0.13 5.06 12.24
C ASP A 585 -0.63 4.63 10.96
N ALA A 586 -1.36 3.51 11.01
CA ALA A 586 -2.12 3.01 9.86
C ALA A 586 -3.21 3.97 9.35
N TRP A 587 -3.65 4.93 10.18
CA TRP A 587 -4.72 5.88 9.88
C TRP A 587 -4.20 7.28 9.55
N LEU A 588 -3.08 7.73 10.10
CA LEU A 588 -2.50 9.03 9.82
C LEU A 588 -0.98 8.91 9.66
N SER A 589 -0.45 9.32 8.52
CA SER A 589 0.99 9.46 8.33
C SER A 589 1.34 10.66 7.45
N VAL A 590 2.56 11.17 7.60
CA VAL A 590 3.11 12.24 6.74
C VAL A 590 3.84 11.59 5.58
N TRP A 591 3.38 11.86 4.36
CA TRP A 591 3.86 11.22 3.14
C TRP A 591 5.03 11.97 2.50
N GLY A 592 5.00 13.30 2.49
CA GLY A 592 6.03 14.12 1.84
C GLY A 592 5.65 15.59 1.68
N VAL A 593 6.24 16.26 0.68
CA VAL A 593 6.04 17.70 0.41
C VAL A 593 5.37 17.93 -0.95
N LYS A 594 4.38 18.84 -1.00
CA LYS A 594 3.66 19.29 -2.20
C LYS A 594 4.25 20.59 -2.74
N PHE A 595 4.70 20.60 -3.99
CA PHE A 595 5.01 21.82 -4.75
C PHE A 595 4.07 21.97 -5.95
N GLY A 596 4.25 23.05 -6.72
CA GLY A 596 3.64 23.22 -8.05
C GLY A 596 4.55 24.00 -8.97
N ILE A 597 4.56 23.64 -10.26
CA ILE A 597 5.37 24.32 -11.28
C ILE A 597 4.58 25.38 -12.05
N ASP A 598 3.26 25.25 -12.15
CA ASP A 598 2.36 26.17 -12.85
C ASP A 598 1.01 26.31 -12.12
N GLY A 599 0.04 26.99 -12.76
CA GLY A 599 -1.31 27.20 -12.23
C GLY A 599 -2.38 26.28 -12.83
N GLY A 600 -3.64 26.52 -12.45
CA GLY A 600 -4.81 25.80 -12.98
C GLY A 600 -5.28 26.31 -14.36
N ILE A 601 -6.59 26.29 -14.60
CA ILE A 601 -7.18 26.60 -15.92
C ILE A 601 -6.73 27.96 -16.47
N GLU A 602 -6.68 29.00 -15.63
CA GLU A 602 -6.36 30.36 -16.06
C GLU A 602 -4.86 30.67 -16.15
N ALA A 603 -3.98 29.78 -15.64
CA ALA A 603 -2.55 30.07 -15.48
C ALA A 603 -1.60 28.88 -15.73
N GLY A 604 -2.10 27.69 -16.07
CA GLY A 604 -1.31 26.52 -16.45
C GLY A 604 -0.38 26.84 -17.60
N ALA A 605 0.87 26.42 -17.50
CA ALA A 605 1.92 26.82 -18.43
C ALA A 605 1.81 26.00 -19.71
N LEU A 606 1.43 26.65 -20.81
CA LEU A 606 1.26 26.05 -22.12
C LEU A 606 2.41 26.39 -23.06
N ASP A 607 2.75 25.48 -23.98
CA ASP A 607 3.70 25.80 -25.07
C ASP A 607 3.03 26.73 -26.10
N GLU A 608 1.76 26.49 -26.44
CA GLU A 608 0.96 27.35 -27.31
C GLU A 608 0.14 28.41 -26.53
N PRO A 609 -0.16 29.59 -27.12
CA PRO A 609 -0.93 30.63 -26.45
C PRO A 609 -2.33 30.15 -26.03
N TYR A 610 -2.89 30.82 -25.03
CA TYR A 610 -4.29 30.66 -24.62
C TYR A 610 -5.22 31.16 -25.73
N GLU A 611 -6.41 30.56 -25.81
CA GLU A 611 -7.44 30.93 -26.77
C GLU A 611 -7.84 32.41 -26.57
N GLY A 612 -7.92 33.17 -27.67
CA GLY A 612 -8.17 34.62 -27.62
C GLY A 612 -7.10 35.47 -26.93
N ARG A 613 -5.94 34.90 -26.55
CA ARG A 613 -4.83 35.59 -25.86
C ARG A 613 -3.47 35.26 -26.50
N PRO A 614 -3.15 35.83 -27.68
CA PRO A 614 -2.03 35.40 -28.54
C PRO A 614 -0.63 35.56 -27.92
N CYS A 615 -0.48 36.24 -26.77
CA CYS A 615 0.80 36.42 -26.09
C CYS A 615 0.83 35.81 -24.68
N TYR A 616 -0.24 35.13 -24.25
CA TYR A 616 -0.33 34.56 -22.91
C TYR A 616 -0.21 33.04 -22.95
N HIS A 617 0.80 32.51 -22.26
CA HIS A 617 1.13 31.08 -22.24
C HIS A 617 0.99 30.47 -20.83
N GLY A 618 0.23 31.12 -19.94
CA GLY A 618 0.25 30.80 -18.52
C GLY A 618 1.55 31.22 -17.82
N THR A 619 1.77 30.72 -16.62
CA THR A 619 2.86 31.19 -15.74
C THR A 619 3.53 30.03 -15.01
N LEU A 620 4.87 30.02 -15.04
CA LEU A 620 5.66 29.14 -14.18
C LEU A 620 5.78 29.79 -12.79
N LEU A 621 5.57 29.00 -11.74
CA LEU A 621 5.62 29.45 -10.35
C LEU A 621 7.04 29.46 -9.77
N TRP A 622 7.98 28.79 -10.43
CA TRP A 622 9.37 28.64 -10.01
C TRP A 622 10.32 28.88 -11.16
N ASP A 623 11.49 29.43 -10.85
CA ASP A 623 12.66 29.19 -11.69
C ASP A 623 13.04 27.70 -11.62
N ARG A 624 13.50 27.15 -12.75
CA ARG A 624 13.83 25.73 -12.85
C ARG A 624 14.92 25.33 -11.85
N GLN A 625 15.99 26.11 -11.73
CA GLN A 625 17.12 25.78 -10.87
C GLN A 625 16.77 25.92 -9.39
N GLU A 626 15.93 26.91 -9.05
CA GLU A 626 15.40 27.04 -7.70
C GLU A 626 14.53 25.84 -7.32
N LEU A 627 13.70 25.33 -8.24
CA LEU A 627 12.91 24.12 -7.97
C LEU A 627 13.79 22.86 -7.87
N VAL A 628 14.83 22.71 -8.70
CA VAL A 628 15.83 21.62 -8.54
C VAL A 628 16.43 21.66 -7.14
N ALA A 629 16.89 22.83 -6.69
CA ALA A 629 17.46 23.00 -5.37
C ALA A 629 16.44 22.67 -4.26
N ALA A 630 15.20 23.17 -4.37
CA ALA A 630 14.14 22.91 -3.40
C ALA A 630 13.79 21.42 -3.30
N VAL A 631 13.51 20.76 -4.43
CA VAL A 631 13.20 19.33 -4.48
C VAL A 631 14.39 18.49 -4.00
N GLY A 632 15.61 18.88 -4.38
CA GLY A 632 16.86 18.27 -3.92
C GLY A 632 16.99 18.26 -2.39
N ARG A 633 16.63 19.36 -1.70
CA ARG A 633 16.62 19.41 -0.23
C ARG A 633 15.65 18.40 0.37
N VAL A 634 14.46 18.25 -0.21
CA VAL A 634 13.44 17.32 0.29
C VAL A 634 13.90 15.87 0.14
N VAL A 635 14.36 15.48 -1.04
CA VAL A 635 14.78 14.09 -1.31
C VAL A 635 16.08 13.73 -0.60
N ALA A 636 17.00 14.68 -0.39
CA ALA A 636 18.21 14.47 0.40
C ALA A 636 17.93 14.12 1.87
N ARG A 637 16.77 14.53 2.39
CA ARG A 637 16.28 14.14 3.72
C ARG A 637 15.33 12.93 3.68
N GLY A 638 15.28 12.20 2.57
CA GLY A 638 14.48 10.98 2.42
C GLY A 638 12.96 11.21 2.41
N TRP A 639 12.50 12.43 2.16
CA TRP A 639 11.07 12.72 2.00
C TRP A 639 10.64 12.59 0.54
N ARG A 640 9.38 12.20 0.32
CA ARG A 640 8.77 12.15 -1.01
C ARG A 640 8.28 13.54 -1.43
N VAL A 641 8.10 13.73 -2.73
CA VAL A 641 7.69 14.97 -3.36
C VAL A 641 6.59 14.72 -4.38
N GLY A 642 5.47 15.43 -4.22
CA GLY A 642 4.46 15.59 -5.26
C GLY A 642 4.53 16.98 -5.86
N VAL A 643 4.53 17.13 -7.19
CA VAL A 643 4.54 18.45 -7.84
C VAL A 643 3.38 18.59 -8.81
N HIS A 644 2.53 19.59 -8.59
CA HIS A 644 1.48 20.02 -9.53
C HIS A 644 2.10 20.42 -10.87
N ALA A 645 1.63 19.81 -11.95
CA ALA A 645 1.88 20.21 -13.33
C ALA A 645 0.61 20.05 -14.19
N TRP A 646 0.05 21.17 -14.64
CA TRP A 646 -1.22 21.17 -15.38
C TRP A 646 -1.01 21.29 -16.89
N GLY A 647 -0.28 22.31 -17.35
CA GLY A 647 0.00 22.55 -18.75
C GLY A 647 1.18 21.75 -19.30
N ASP A 648 1.24 21.60 -20.62
CA ASP A 648 2.28 20.82 -21.31
C ASP A 648 3.70 21.42 -21.13
N ARG A 649 3.84 22.74 -21.15
CA ARG A 649 5.12 23.41 -20.84
C ARG A 649 5.51 23.23 -19.37
N GLY A 650 4.54 23.29 -18.47
CA GLY A 650 4.73 23.01 -17.03
C GLY A 650 5.28 21.61 -16.80
N LEU A 651 4.63 20.59 -17.37
CA LEU A 651 5.07 19.20 -17.29
C LEU A 651 6.46 18.99 -17.89
N ARG A 652 6.74 19.57 -19.07
CA ARG A 652 8.08 19.50 -19.69
C ARG A 652 9.17 20.02 -18.75
N THR A 653 8.93 21.19 -18.15
CA THR A 653 9.89 21.81 -17.23
C THR A 653 10.05 20.98 -15.94
N LEU A 654 8.95 20.42 -15.42
CA LEU A 654 9.01 19.53 -14.27
C LEU A 654 9.82 18.25 -14.54
N LEU A 655 9.68 17.65 -15.71
CA LEU A 655 10.47 16.46 -16.08
C LEU A 655 11.96 16.81 -16.19
N ASP A 656 12.33 18.00 -16.66
CA ASP A 656 13.71 18.47 -16.64
C ASP A 656 14.24 18.63 -15.19
N VAL A 657 13.39 19.12 -14.27
CA VAL A 657 13.73 19.22 -12.84
C VAL A 657 13.93 17.83 -12.24
N PHE A 658 13.00 16.90 -12.43
CA PHE A 658 13.10 15.55 -11.90
C PHE A 658 14.29 14.78 -12.47
N GLU A 659 14.55 14.91 -13.76
CA GLU A 659 15.73 14.30 -14.39
C GLU A 659 17.03 14.81 -13.75
N GLN A 660 17.13 16.11 -13.47
CA GLN A 660 18.29 16.68 -12.79
C GLN A 660 18.40 16.19 -11.34
N VAL A 661 17.30 16.18 -10.59
CA VAL A 661 17.28 15.69 -9.20
C VAL A 661 17.67 14.21 -9.13
N ILE A 662 17.20 13.37 -10.06
CA ILE A 662 17.57 11.95 -10.13
C ILE A 662 19.06 11.79 -10.42
N LYS A 663 19.64 12.63 -11.28
CA LYS A 663 21.10 12.64 -11.55
C LYS A 663 21.91 13.05 -10.31
N ASP A 664 21.44 14.05 -9.58
CA ASP A 664 22.13 14.59 -8.40
C ASP A 664 21.97 13.68 -7.16
N HIS A 665 20.91 12.88 -7.13
CA HIS A 665 20.61 11.93 -6.05
C HIS A 665 20.40 10.51 -6.62
N PRO A 666 21.46 9.81 -7.04
CA PRO A 666 21.32 8.46 -7.59
C PRO A 666 20.78 7.50 -6.53
N GLY A 667 19.86 6.61 -6.94
CA GLY A 667 19.30 5.58 -6.07
C GLY A 667 18.03 5.99 -5.30
N LEU A 668 17.35 7.08 -5.69
CA LEU A 668 16.03 7.39 -5.13
C LEU A 668 15.08 6.20 -5.29
N ALA A 669 14.34 5.89 -4.23
CA ALA A 669 13.32 4.86 -4.27
C ALA A 669 12.22 5.24 -5.28
N PRO A 670 11.66 4.28 -6.04
CA PRO A 670 10.51 4.53 -6.91
C PRO A 670 9.36 5.22 -6.16
N GLY A 671 8.69 6.17 -6.80
CA GLY A 671 7.62 6.95 -6.18
C GLY A 671 8.06 8.04 -5.20
N THR A 672 9.37 8.32 -5.09
CA THR A 672 9.88 9.48 -4.34
C THR A 672 9.48 10.79 -5.03
N LEU A 673 9.49 10.83 -6.36
CA LEU A 673 9.06 11.97 -7.17
C LEU A 673 7.78 11.59 -7.89
N VAL A 674 6.73 12.41 -7.74
CA VAL A 674 5.41 12.17 -8.32
C VAL A 674 4.92 13.42 -9.04
N VAL A 675 4.44 13.23 -10.27
CA VAL A 675 3.70 14.28 -10.98
C VAL A 675 2.27 14.27 -10.49
N GLU A 676 1.79 15.43 -10.07
CA GLU A 676 0.39 15.65 -9.76
C GLU A 676 -0.31 16.24 -10.98
N HIS A 677 -1.49 15.70 -11.30
CA HIS A 677 -2.32 15.96 -12.48
C HIS A 677 -1.79 15.37 -13.79
N GLY A 678 -0.62 15.82 -14.26
CA GLY A 678 -0.15 15.49 -15.61
C GLY A 678 -1.15 15.88 -16.69
N GLY A 679 -1.79 17.04 -16.52
CA GLY A 679 -3.03 17.44 -17.20
C GLY A 679 -2.97 17.28 -18.72
N LEU A 680 -2.16 18.08 -19.41
CA LEU A 680 -1.97 18.03 -20.87
C LEU A 680 -0.66 17.34 -21.25
N ALA A 681 -0.55 16.04 -20.95
CA ALA A 681 0.68 15.28 -21.22
C ALA A 681 0.83 14.84 -22.69
N ARG A 682 1.87 15.33 -23.36
CA ARG A 682 2.20 14.94 -24.74
C ARG A 682 2.93 13.58 -24.81
N PRO A 683 2.91 12.88 -25.95
CA PRO A 683 3.56 11.57 -26.09
C PRO A 683 5.02 11.53 -25.65
N ASP A 684 5.82 12.54 -26.03
CA ASP A 684 7.23 12.64 -25.65
C ASP A 684 7.43 12.79 -24.13
N GLN A 685 6.51 13.50 -23.47
CA GLN A 685 6.52 13.74 -22.04
C GLN A 685 6.10 12.48 -21.27
N ARG A 686 5.11 11.74 -21.77
CA ARG A 686 4.69 10.47 -21.17
C ARG A 686 5.81 9.44 -21.19
N SER A 687 6.40 9.24 -22.38
CA SER A 687 7.56 8.35 -22.54
C SER A 687 8.72 8.75 -21.62
N ARG A 688 9.01 10.06 -21.46
CA ARG A 688 10.03 10.54 -20.51
C ARG A 688 9.67 10.24 -19.05
N ALA A 689 8.44 10.49 -18.62
CA ALA A 689 8.02 10.21 -17.25
C ALA A 689 8.17 8.73 -16.90
N ILE A 690 7.78 7.84 -17.82
CA ILE A 690 7.91 6.38 -17.67
C ILE A 690 9.39 5.96 -17.62
N ALA A 691 10.22 6.48 -18.52
CA ALA A 691 11.65 6.20 -18.54
C ALA A 691 12.37 6.64 -17.25
N LEU A 692 11.88 7.71 -16.61
CA LEU A 692 12.38 8.18 -15.31
C LEU A 692 11.78 7.42 -14.11
N GLY A 693 10.81 6.53 -14.34
CA GLY A 693 10.11 5.80 -13.28
C GLY A 693 9.25 6.70 -12.39
N VAL A 694 8.75 7.82 -12.92
CA VAL A 694 7.97 8.82 -12.18
C VAL A 694 6.47 8.52 -12.30
N PRO A 695 5.79 8.20 -11.18
CA PRO A 695 4.33 8.04 -11.17
C PRO A 695 3.58 9.33 -11.45
N VAL A 696 2.33 9.19 -11.90
CA VAL A 696 1.41 10.31 -12.12
C VAL A 696 0.11 10.08 -11.36
N THR A 697 -0.36 11.09 -10.63
CA THR A 697 -1.72 11.09 -10.11
C THR A 697 -2.63 11.89 -11.03
N VAL A 698 -3.79 11.35 -11.39
CA VAL A 698 -4.76 12.00 -12.31
C VAL A 698 -6.03 12.38 -11.56
N GLN A 699 -6.58 13.56 -11.85
CA GLN A 699 -7.80 14.06 -11.20
C GLN A 699 -8.88 14.33 -12.25
N HIS A 700 -9.28 13.26 -12.94
CA HIS A 700 -10.27 13.32 -14.01
C HIS A 700 -11.56 14.08 -13.65
N PRO A 701 -12.09 14.02 -12.40
CA PRO A 701 -13.24 14.83 -12.00
C PRO A 701 -13.12 16.35 -12.26
N LEU A 702 -11.90 16.91 -12.27
CA LEU A 702 -11.67 18.32 -12.63
C LEU A 702 -12.15 18.66 -14.05
N LEU A 703 -12.15 17.69 -14.96
CA LEU A 703 -12.60 17.91 -16.33
C LEU A 703 -14.12 18.02 -16.41
N HIS A 704 -14.88 17.42 -15.48
CA HIS A 704 -16.34 17.34 -15.55
C HIS A 704 -17.00 18.73 -15.56
N ASP A 705 -16.86 19.48 -14.47
CA ASP A 705 -17.56 20.76 -14.29
C ASP A 705 -16.83 21.91 -14.97
N ALA A 706 -15.53 21.76 -15.23
CA ALA A 706 -14.70 22.83 -15.75
C ALA A 706 -14.45 22.75 -17.26
N ALA A 707 -14.92 21.72 -17.97
CA ALA A 707 -14.72 21.57 -19.42
C ALA A 707 -15.09 22.83 -20.21
N THR A 708 -16.26 23.43 -19.95
CA THR A 708 -16.67 24.66 -20.64
C THR A 708 -15.68 25.81 -20.44
N ALA A 709 -15.22 26.01 -19.20
CA ALA A 709 -14.24 27.06 -18.88
C ALA A 709 -12.89 26.76 -19.54
N GLN A 710 -12.45 25.50 -19.53
CA GLN A 710 -11.21 25.07 -20.16
C GLN A 710 -11.26 25.21 -21.69
N ILE A 711 -12.37 24.88 -22.35
CA ILE A 711 -12.54 25.05 -23.80
C ILE A 711 -12.40 26.53 -24.17
N ARG A 712 -12.94 27.43 -23.36
CA ARG A 712 -12.78 28.89 -23.57
C ARG A 712 -11.35 29.37 -23.36
N ALA A 713 -10.60 28.75 -22.46
CA ALA A 713 -9.24 29.17 -22.14
C ALA A 713 -8.20 28.56 -23.09
N TRP A 714 -8.35 27.28 -23.45
CA TRP A 714 -7.33 26.48 -24.13
C TRP A 714 -7.80 25.97 -25.50
N GLY A 715 -9.07 26.11 -25.86
CA GLY A 715 -9.61 25.57 -27.12
C GLY A 715 -9.92 24.08 -27.04
N GLY A 716 -10.89 23.65 -27.85
CA GLY A 716 -11.49 22.31 -27.75
C GLY A 716 -10.52 21.15 -28.00
N GLU A 717 -9.56 21.31 -28.92
CA GLU A 717 -8.60 20.25 -29.26
C GLU A 717 -7.70 19.90 -28.06
N ARG A 718 -7.12 20.91 -27.39
CA ARG A 718 -6.29 20.69 -26.19
C ARG A 718 -7.10 20.07 -25.05
N VAL A 719 -8.34 20.52 -24.84
CA VAL A 719 -9.19 19.99 -23.76
C VAL A 719 -9.53 18.51 -23.97
N ARG A 720 -9.71 18.06 -25.22
CA ARG A 720 -9.89 16.63 -25.51
C ARG A 720 -8.68 15.81 -25.07
N GLY A 721 -7.46 16.34 -25.22
CA GLY A 721 -6.21 15.69 -24.84
C GLY A 721 -5.87 15.73 -23.34
N ILE A 722 -6.72 16.33 -22.50
CA ILE A 722 -6.49 16.36 -21.05
C ILE A 722 -6.74 14.97 -20.44
N PHE A 723 -5.79 14.52 -19.62
CA PHE A 723 -5.73 13.20 -19.00
C PHE A 723 -5.85 12.06 -20.03
N PRO A 724 -4.80 11.81 -20.85
CA PRO A 724 -4.79 10.74 -21.85
C PRO A 724 -4.58 9.36 -21.18
N LEU A 725 -5.58 8.89 -20.43
CA LEU A 725 -5.45 7.74 -19.52
C LEU A 725 -5.15 6.42 -20.25
N ARG A 726 -5.83 6.18 -21.39
CA ARG A 726 -5.58 4.99 -22.22
C ARG A 726 -4.11 4.90 -22.61
N GLU A 727 -3.54 5.96 -23.14
CA GLU A 727 -2.16 6.00 -23.57
C GLU A 727 -1.18 5.83 -22.41
N TRP A 728 -1.43 6.47 -21.28
CA TRP A 728 -0.60 6.27 -20.09
C TRP A 728 -0.56 4.80 -19.65
N LEU A 729 -1.70 4.12 -19.65
CA LEU A 729 -1.79 2.70 -19.27
C LEU A 729 -1.13 1.79 -20.30
N ASP A 730 -1.40 2.00 -21.59
CA ASP A 730 -0.84 1.19 -22.67
C ASP A 730 0.69 1.32 -22.75
N GLU A 731 1.25 2.49 -22.39
CA GLU A 731 2.69 2.75 -22.30
C GLU A 731 3.33 2.20 -21.00
N GLY A 732 2.53 1.71 -20.04
CA GLY A 732 3.02 1.05 -18.82
C GLY A 732 3.26 1.97 -17.62
N ALA A 733 2.63 3.15 -17.58
CA ALA A 733 2.79 4.07 -16.45
C ALA A 733 2.16 3.55 -15.15
N LEU A 734 2.79 3.87 -14.02
CA LEU A 734 2.12 3.82 -12.72
C LEU A 734 1.26 5.07 -12.57
N LEU A 735 -0.05 4.89 -12.73
CA LEU A 735 -1.07 5.90 -12.49
C LEU A 735 -1.83 5.62 -11.21
N ALA A 736 -2.28 6.66 -10.53
CA ALA A 736 -3.33 6.56 -9.51
C ALA A 736 -4.31 7.73 -9.64
N ALA A 737 -5.52 7.60 -9.10
CA ALA A 737 -6.57 8.60 -9.31
C ALA A 737 -7.00 9.31 -8.03
N GLY A 738 -7.36 10.59 -8.17
CA GLY A 738 -7.92 11.43 -7.11
C GLY A 738 -8.99 12.39 -7.60
N SER A 739 -9.56 13.20 -6.69
CA SER A 739 -10.65 14.13 -7.01
C SER A 739 -10.24 15.58 -7.17
N ASP A 740 -9.16 15.99 -6.49
CA ASP A 740 -8.81 17.39 -6.21
C ASP A 740 -9.91 18.16 -5.45
N PHE A 741 -10.80 17.47 -4.73
CA PHE A 741 -11.87 18.13 -3.95
C PHE A 741 -11.28 19.00 -2.83
N PRO A 742 -11.84 20.20 -2.56
CA PRO A 742 -13.09 20.76 -3.09
C PRO A 742 -12.95 21.61 -4.36
N VAL A 743 -11.91 21.45 -5.18
CA VAL A 743 -11.82 22.12 -6.48
C VAL A 743 -12.72 21.43 -7.51
N GLY A 744 -12.57 20.12 -7.69
CA GLY A 744 -13.46 19.26 -8.47
C GLY A 744 -14.49 18.53 -7.60
N PRO A 745 -15.44 17.79 -8.18
CA PRO A 745 -16.30 16.87 -7.44
C PRO A 745 -15.53 15.62 -6.98
N TYR A 746 -16.03 14.95 -5.95
CA TYR A 746 -15.44 13.75 -5.35
C TYR A 746 -16.39 12.55 -5.37
N GLY A 747 -15.84 11.38 -5.04
CA GLY A 747 -16.55 10.11 -4.91
C GLY A 747 -16.02 9.07 -5.88
N ALA A 748 -15.87 7.84 -5.38
CA ALA A 748 -15.25 6.75 -6.13
C ALA A 748 -15.93 6.54 -7.50
N MET A 749 -17.26 6.40 -7.51
CA MET A 749 -17.98 6.09 -8.75
C MET A 749 -18.19 7.29 -9.67
N VAL A 750 -18.14 8.52 -9.14
CA VAL A 750 -18.10 9.73 -9.97
C VAL A 750 -16.81 9.76 -10.78
N SER A 751 -15.69 9.43 -10.14
CA SER A 751 -14.39 9.36 -10.82
C SER A 751 -14.33 8.23 -11.84
N VAL A 752 -14.77 7.01 -11.47
CA VAL A 752 -14.82 5.85 -12.39
C VAL A 752 -15.72 6.15 -13.59
N TRP A 753 -16.91 6.72 -13.38
CA TRP A 753 -17.80 7.14 -14.46
C TRP A 753 -17.12 8.15 -15.40
N GLY A 754 -16.43 9.15 -14.83
CA GLY A 754 -15.68 10.12 -15.59
C GLY A 754 -14.61 9.49 -16.48
N MET A 755 -13.73 8.68 -15.90
CA MET A 755 -12.60 8.06 -16.61
C MET A 755 -13.05 7.07 -17.70
N THR A 756 -14.23 6.48 -17.56
CA THR A 756 -14.76 5.46 -18.48
C THR A 756 -15.68 6.02 -19.57
N THR A 757 -16.40 7.12 -19.28
CA THR A 757 -17.34 7.74 -20.23
C THR A 757 -16.82 9.03 -20.83
N ARG A 758 -15.85 9.68 -20.16
CA ARG A 758 -15.28 10.99 -20.49
C ARG A 758 -16.33 12.12 -20.56
N GLN A 759 -17.50 11.92 -19.95
CA GLN A 759 -18.62 12.86 -19.97
C GLN A 759 -18.34 14.09 -19.09
N THR A 760 -18.77 15.26 -19.55
CA THR A 760 -18.56 16.56 -18.88
C THR A 760 -19.79 17.45 -19.07
N VAL A 761 -19.82 18.63 -18.44
CA VAL A 761 -20.87 19.63 -18.69
C VAL A 761 -20.87 20.17 -20.12
N ALA A 762 -19.79 19.97 -20.88
CA ALA A 762 -19.65 20.34 -22.29
C ALA A 762 -19.85 19.15 -23.25
N GLY A 763 -20.40 18.04 -22.76
CA GLY A 763 -20.45 16.75 -23.49
C GLY A 763 -19.14 15.97 -23.39
N ALA A 764 -19.09 14.78 -23.99
CA ALA A 764 -17.92 13.91 -23.89
C ALA A 764 -16.67 14.52 -24.54
N GLN A 765 -15.54 14.54 -23.81
CA GLN A 765 -14.28 15.11 -24.28
C GLN A 765 -13.20 14.03 -24.35
N GLY A 766 -12.61 13.79 -25.52
CA GLY A 766 -11.50 12.83 -25.67
C GLY A 766 -11.88 11.40 -25.31
N VAL A 767 -12.95 10.87 -25.91
CA VAL A 767 -13.47 9.51 -25.66
C VAL A 767 -12.46 8.42 -26.01
N GLU A 768 -11.54 8.71 -26.92
CA GLU A 768 -10.38 7.88 -27.29
C GLU A 768 -9.44 7.60 -26.11
N HIS A 769 -9.43 8.48 -25.10
CA HIS A 769 -8.61 8.34 -23.89
C HIS A 769 -9.32 7.57 -22.76
N ALA A 770 -10.54 7.10 -22.99
CA ALA A 770 -11.31 6.37 -21.99
C ALA A 770 -10.67 5.03 -21.63
N ILE A 771 -10.80 4.66 -20.36
CA ILE A 771 -10.32 3.38 -19.82
C ILE A 771 -11.49 2.49 -19.42
N THR A 772 -11.23 1.21 -19.22
CA THR A 772 -12.23 0.26 -18.71
C THR A 772 -12.54 0.54 -17.25
N ARG A 773 -13.70 0.06 -16.78
CA ARG A 773 -14.08 0.16 -15.36
C ARG A 773 -13.09 -0.56 -14.45
N ALA A 774 -12.56 -1.69 -14.90
CA ALA A 774 -11.57 -2.43 -14.13
C ALA A 774 -10.26 -1.66 -13.95
N GLU A 775 -9.76 -1.03 -15.02
CA GLU A 775 -8.60 -0.14 -14.94
C GLU A 775 -8.92 1.05 -14.02
N ALA A 776 -10.07 1.72 -14.19
CA ALA A 776 -10.47 2.86 -13.38
C ALA A 776 -10.62 2.55 -11.88
N ILE A 777 -11.19 1.38 -11.53
CA ILE A 777 -11.26 0.89 -10.16
C ILE A 777 -9.86 0.57 -9.64
N GLY A 778 -9.00 -0.03 -10.47
CA GLY A 778 -7.59 -0.31 -10.16
C GLY A 778 -6.81 0.95 -9.76
N LEU A 779 -7.00 2.06 -10.50
CA LEU A 779 -6.38 3.36 -10.22
C LEU A 779 -6.72 3.93 -8.83
N HIS A 780 -7.87 3.56 -8.27
CA HIS A 780 -8.29 3.96 -6.93
C HIS A 780 -8.08 2.87 -5.87
N THR A 781 -7.52 1.71 -6.21
CA THR A 781 -7.38 0.59 -5.27
C THR A 781 -5.96 0.05 -5.28
N VAL A 782 -5.67 -0.94 -6.12
CA VAL A 782 -4.37 -1.61 -6.19
C VAL A 782 -3.24 -0.66 -6.60
N ASP A 783 -3.47 0.25 -7.55
CA ASP A 783 -2.45 1.18 -8.02
C ASP A 783 -2.26 2.37 -7.07
N ALA A 784 -3.34 2.83 -6.44
CA ALA A 784 -3.27 3.82 -5.39
C ALA A 784 -2.48 3.30 -4.17
N ALA A 785 -2.75 2.07 -3.75
CA ALA A 785 -1.96 1.41 -2.70
C ALA A 785 -0.49 1.24 -3.14
N ARG A 786 -0.24 0.92 -4.41
CA ARG A 786 1.14 0.83 -4.97
C ARG A 786 1.87 2.17 -4.92
N LEU A 787 1.23 3.27 -5.33
CA LEU A 787 1.79 4.62 -5.22
C LEU A 787 2.14 4.99 -3.78
N LEU A 788 1.27 4.64 -2.84
CA LEU A 788 1.46 4.98 -1.44
C LEU A 788 2.47 4.06 -0.73
N GLY A 789 2.83 2.91 -1.32
CA GLY A 789 3.72 1.91 -0.74
C GLY A 789 3.00 0.95 0.21
N GLU A 790 1.70 0.72 -0.02
CA GLU A 790 0.78 0.04 0.90
C GLU A 790 0.10 -1.19 0.29
N SER A 791 0.55 -1.68 -0.88
CA SER A 791 0.05 -2.92 -1.51
C SER A 791 0.17 -4.15 -0.60
N GLY A 792 1.10 -4.11 0.34
CA GLY A 792 1.24 -5.10 1.40
C GLY A 792 0.05 -5.13 2.37
N ALA A 793 -0.58 -3.99 2.63
CA ALA A 793 -1.56 -3.81 3.68
C ALA A 793 -3.00 -3.68 3.15
N ARG A 794 -3.21 -3.10 1.96
CA ARG A 794 -4.54 -2.78 1.41
C ARG A 794 -4.51 -2.66 -0.12
N GLY A 795 -5.63 -2.26 -0.71
CA GLY A 795 -5.82 -2.13 -2.16
C GLY A 795 -6.35 -3.41 -2.82
N SER A 796 -6.21 -4.56 -2.17
CA SER A 796 -6.83 -5.84 -2.54
C SER A 796 -7.39 -6.53 -1.30
N LEU A 797 -8.44 -7.35 -1.48
CA LEU A 797 -9.04 -8.14 -0.40
C LEU A 797 -8.37 -9.51 -0.35
N ARG A 798 -7.49 -9.72 0.61
CA ARG A 798 -6.76 -10.98 0.78
C ARG A 798 -6.53 -11.27 2.26
N PRO A 799 -6.43 -12.55 2.66
CA PRO A 799 -6.13 -12.88 4.05
C PRO A 799 -4.85 -12.17 4.52
N GLY A 800 -4.91 -11.61 5.72
CA GLY A 800 -3.85 -10.80 6.32
C GLY A 800 -3.85 -9.31 5.93
N ALA A 801 -4.54 -8.90 4.85
CA ALA A 801 -4.72 -7.48 4.55
C ALA A 801 -5.71 -6.82 5.51
N LEU A 802 -5.66 -5.49 5.61
CA LEU A 802 -6.64 -4.70 6.34
C LEU A 802 -8.03 -4.91 5.74
N ALA A 803 -9.04 -5.02 6.60
CA ALA A 803 -10.44 -5.07 6.19
C ALA A 803 -10.94 -3.66 5.83
N ASP A 804 -10.37 -3.13 4.76
CA ASP A 804 -10.73 -1.88 4.11
C ASP A 804 -11.57 -2.22 2.87
N LEU A 805 -12.89 -2.18 3.00
CA LEU A 805 -13.83 -2.66 1.99
C LEU A 805 -15.10 -1.82 1.89
N THR A 806 -15.77 -1.93 0.75
CA THR A 806 -17.03 -1.25 0.42
C THR A 806 -18.05 -2.25 -0.10
N LEU A 807 -19.31 -2.07 0.26
CA LEU A 807 -20.44 -2.92 -0.18
C LEU A 807 -21.35 -2.09 -1.08
N TRP A 808 -21.48 -2.46 -2.34
CA TRP A 808 -22.24 -1.74 -3.35
C TRP A 808 -23.56 -2.44 -3.65
N PRO A 809 -24.69 -1.72 -3.80
CA PRO A 809 -26.01 -2.33 -4.06
C PRO A 809 -26.19 -2.85 -5.50
N ALA A 810 -25.21 -2.59 -6.37
CA ALA A 810 -25.10 -3.12 -7.72
C ALA A 810 -23.61 -3.28 -8.04
N ASP A 811 -23.27 -4.15 -8.97
CA ASP A 811 -21.88 -4.37 -9.39
C ASP A 811 -21.35 -3.17 -10.18
N PRO A 812 -20.34 -2.44 -9.68
CA PRO A 812 -19.75 -1.32 -10.40
C PRO A 812 -19.10 -1.69 -11.74
N PHE A 813 -18.69 -2.95 -11.94
CA PHE A 813 -18.12 -3.41 -13.20
C PHE A 813 -19.16 -3.45 -14.32
N ASP A 814 -20.41 -3.75 -14.00
CA ASP A 814 -21.44 -4.12 -14.99
C ASP A 814 -22.71 -3.26 -14.96
N CYS A 815 -22.91 -2.41 -13.94
CA CYS A 815 -24.12 -1.58 -13.85
C CYS A 815 -24.26 -0.61 -15.04
N PRO A 816 -25.46 -0.10 -15.38
CA PRO A 816 -25.62 0.89 -16.45
C PRO A 816 -24.75 2.15 -16.21
N PRO A 817 -24.12 2.74 -17.25
CA PRO A 817 -23.31 3.96 -17.10
C PRO A 817 -24.03 5.13 -16.44
N ASP A 818 -25.33 5.30 -16.71
CA ASP A 818 -26.15 6.38 -16.15
C ASP A 818 -26.41 6.22 -14.64
N GLU A 819 -26.29 5.00 -14.12
CA GLU A 819 -26.42 4.71 -12.69
C GLU A 819 -25.08 4.80 -11.95
N LEU A 820 -23.97 4.60 -12.66
CA LEU A 820 -22.62 4.50 -12.08
C LEU A 820 -22.24 5.75 -11.29
N ALA A 821 -22.37 6.95 -11.85
CA ALA A 821 -21.98 8.20 -11.16
C ALA A 821 -22.72 8.42 -9.83
N GLY A 822 -23.99 7.97 -9.77
CA GLY A 822 -24.85 8.08 -8.59
C GLY A 822 -24.70 6.93 -7.60
N LEU A 823 -24.01 5.84 -7.99
CA LEU A 823 -23.88 4.66 -7.16
C LEU A 823 -23.12 4.99 -5.86
N ARG A 824 -23.66 4.52 -4.72
CA ARG A 824 -23.09 4.72 -3.38
C ARG A 824 -23.03 3.37 -2.65
N PRO A 825 -22.00 3.14 -1.82
CA PRO A 825 -21.94 1.93 -1.02
C PRO A 825 -23.00 1.97 0.07
N VAL A 826 -23.63 0.84 0.35
CA VAL A 826 -24.52 0.68 1.51
C VAL A 826 -23.73 0.60 2.82
N ARG A 827 -22.46 0.22 2.75
CA ARG A 827 -21.54 0.17 3.89
C ARG A 827 -20.09 0.37 3.43
N THR A 828 -19.33 1.13 4.21
CA THR A 828 -17.87 1.27 4.08
C THR A 828 -17.23 0.86 5.40
N VAL A 829 -16.24 -0.02 5.33
CA VAL A 829 -15.54 -0.62 6.47
C VAL A 829 -14.06 -0.33 6.33
N LEU A 830 -13.40 0.14 7.39
CA LEU A 830 -11.95 0.36 7.44
C LEU A 830 -11.37 -0.30 8.69
N GLY A 831 -10.39 -1.18 8.51
CA GLY A 831 -9.82 -1.99 9.58
C GLY A 831 -10.89 -2.73 10.37
N GLY A 832 -11.90 -3.30 9.69
CA GLY A 832 -13.01 -4.02 10.33
C GLY A 832 -14.08 -3.12 10.99
N ARG A 833 -13.83 -1.82 11.14
CA ARG A 833 -14.78 -0.85 11.69
C ARG A 833 -15.68 -0.29 10.60
N THR A 834 -17.00 -0.38 10.80
CA THR A 834 -17.96 0.33 9.93
C THR A 834 -17.84 1.84 10.14
N VAL A 835 -17.41 2.56 9.11
CA VAL A 835 -17.27 4.03 9.10
C VAL A 835 -18.43 4.72 8.38
N HIS A 836 -19.17 3.99 7.54
CA HIS A 836 -20.40 4.45 6.91
C HIS A 836 -21.39 3.29 6.77
N ARG A 837 -22.68 3.58 6.97
CA ARG A 837 -23.82 2.70 6.68
C ARG A 837 -25.05 3.52 6.34
N ILE A 838 -25.87 3.05 5.40
CA ILE A 838 -27.19 3.62 5.05
C ILE A 838 -28.27 3.08 5.98
#